data_AF-A0A2E8E8K6-F1
#
_entry.id   AF-A0A2E8E8K6-F1
#
_cell.length_a   1.000
_cell.length_b   1.000
_cell.length_c   1.000
_cell.angle_alpha   90.00
_cell.angle_beta   90.00
_cell.angle_gamma   90.00
#
_symmetry.space_group_name_H-M   'P 1'
#
loop_
_entity.id
_entity.type
_entity.pdbx_description
1 polymer ?
#
loop_
_entity_poly.entity_id
_entity_poly.type
_entity_poly.pdbx_seq_one_letter_code
_entity_poly.pdbx_strand_id
1 'polypeptide(L)'
;MGKVIGIDLGTTNSVVSVMEGGEPVVVTNPEGNRITPSVVAFAKSGERLVGQVAKRQAVTNPENTVFSIKRFMGRKYDEVNEEMKMVPYEVVKSSNGDARVNAGGKESSPPEISAMILQKLRQAAEEYLGQSVAQAVITVPAYFNDAQRQATKDAGQIAGLEVLRIVNEPTAAALAYGLDKKKDETIAVYDFGGGTFDISILEVGEGVVEVKSTNGDTHLGGDNLDQRIIEWIADEFKKSDGIDLRNDRMALQRLKEAAEKAKMELSTVVETEINLPFVTADQSGPKHLAMKLSRSRFEQLVEELLQKTVEPVKRALSDAGLDASQIDEVVMVGGSTRVPRVQAIVKELFGKDTHKGVNPDEVVAVGAALQAGVLAGEVKDLLLLDVTPLSLGIETLGGVMTTLIERNTTIPSKKSEIFSTAADSQTSVEVHVLQGERPMSRDNRTLGRFQLVGLPPAPRGVPQIEVAFDIDANGIVNVSAKDKGTGKEQKITITASSGLAKEEVEQMMREAESHSEEDKKRKEEIETRNQADQAVYTAERMIKDAGDKLPAADREPIESAIADVKKALESDDSAALTQAMEQLTSVQHKAAEAMYKQASETPSEPEGGAGATGSGDAASTEAAEGEVIDAEVVEDNK
;
A
#
# COMPACT_ATOMS: atom_id res chain seq x y z
N MET A 1 19.82 -15.68 3.41
CA MET A 1 19.03 -14.73 2.60
C MET A 1 17.82 -14.37 3.41
N GLY A 2 17.48 -13.09 3.52
CA GLY A 2 16.22 -12.67 4.16
C GLY A 2 15.03 -13.11 3.31
N LYS A 3 13.82 -13.16 3.89
CA LYS A 3 12.61 -13.47 3.11
C LYS A 3 12.32 -12.33 2.11
N VAL A 4 11.84 -12.70 0.93
CA VAL A 4 11.28 -11.76 -0.04
C VAL A 4 9.80 -11.59 0.28
N ILE A 5 9.35 -10.35 0.46
CA ILE A 5 7.94 -10.07 0.80
C ILE A 5 7.13 -9.68 -0.43
N GLY A 6 5.83 -10.00 -0.43
CA GLY A 6 4.87 -9.55 -1.44
C GLY A 6 4.07 -8.36 -0.93
N ILE A 7 4.06 -7.25 -1.67
CA ILE A 7 3.35 -6.03 -1.28
C ILE A 7 2.32 -5.67 -2.36
N ASP A 8 1.06 -5.60 -1.93
CA ASP A 8 0.04 -4.85 -2.65
C ASP A 8 0.09 -3.37 -2.22
N LEU A 9 0.56 -2.49 -3.09
CA LEU A 9 0.61 -1.05 -2.84
C LEU A 9 -0.63 -0.40 -3.44
N GLY A 10 -1.81 -0.50 -2.81
CA GLY A 10 -3.04 0.02 -3.41
C GLY A 10 -3.23 1.53 -3.25
N THR A 11 -4.16 2.09 -4.04
CA THR A 11 -4.52 3.52 -3.97
C THR A 11 -5.11 3.93 -2.62
N THR A 12 -5.97 3.07 -2.05
CA THR A 12 -6.69 3.35 -0.80
C THR A 12 -6.13 2.57 0.38
N ASN A 13 -5.78 1.30 0.17
CA ASN A 13 -5.20 0.43 1.19
C ASN A 13 -4.05 -0.36 0.56
N SER A 14 -3.09 -0.71 1.39
CA SER A 14 -1.97 -1.59 1.05
C SER A 14 -1.92 -2.78 1.98
N VAL A 15 -1.41 -3.90 1.46
CA VAL A 15 -1.35 -5.19 2.13
C VAL A 15 0.03 -5.80 1.91
N VAL A 16 0.57 -6.45 2.93
CA VAL A 16 1.85 -7.16 2.84
C VAL A 16 1.64 -8.63 3.22
N SER A 17 2.27 -9.51 2.45
CA SER A 17 2.23 -10.96 2.63
C SER A 17 3.62 -11.56 2.52
N VAL A 18 3.82 -12.70 3.16
CA VAL A 18 5.09 -13.43 3.22
C VAL A 18 4.86 -14.91 2.94
N MET A 19 5.87 -15.63 2.46
CA MET A 19 5.81 -17.09 2.34
C MET A 19 6.20 -17.75 3.67
N GLU A 20 5.37 -18.64 4.20
CA GLU A 20 5.65 -19.44 5.40
C GLU A 20 5.24 -20.90 5.18
N GLY A 21 6.19 -21.83 5.39
CA GLY A 21 5.89 -23.26 5.24
C GLY A 21 5.44 -23.67 3.83
N GLY A 22 5.72 -22.87 2.81
CA GLY A 22 5.26 -23.08 1.43
C GLY A 22 3.91 -22.42 1.12
N GLU A 23 3.26 -21.76 2.08
CA GLU A 23 1.99 -21.07 1.89
C GLU A 23 2.14 -19.54 2.05
N PRO A 24 1.42 -18.72 1.27
CA PRO A 24 1.40 -17.28 1.44
C PRO A 24 0.53 -16.86 2.65
N VAL A 25 1.08 -16.05 3.54
CA VAL A 25 0.42 -15.53 4.74
C VAL A 25 0.41 -14.01 4.72
N VAL A 26 -0.77 -13.40 4.86
CA VAL A 26 -0.91 -11.95 5.01
C VAL A 26 -0.54 -11.53 6.43
N VAL A 27 0.31 -10.52 6.53
CA VAL A 27 0.82 -9.99 7.80
C VAL A 27 -0.12 -8.92 8.35
N THR A 28 -0.37 -8.97 9.66
CA THR A 28 -1.09 -7.92 10.38
C THR A 28 -0.17 -6.76 10.71
N ASN A 29 -0.62 -5.53 10.48
CA ASN A 29 0.11 -4.32 10.89
C ASN A 29 0.10 -4.14 12.43
N PRO A 30 0.93 -3.23 12.98
CA PRO A 30 0.98 -2.97 14.43
C PRO A 30 -0.36 -2.55 15.04
N GLU A 31 -1.28 -2.00 14.24
CA GLU A 31 -2.64 -1.67 14.66
C GLU A 31 -3.61 -2.88 14.68
N GLY A 32 -3.13 -4.09 14.36
CA GLY A 32 -3.90 -5.33 14.37
C GLY A 32 -4.76 -5.58 13.13
N ASN A 33 -4.58 -4.81 12.05
CA ASN A 33 -5.34 -4.94 10.82
C ASN A 33 -4.53 -5.62 9.72
N ARG A 34 -5.19 -6.40 8.86
CA ARG A 34 -4.57 -7.04 7.68
C ARG A 34 -4.40 -6.07 6.51
N ILE A 35 -5.09 -4.93 6.56
CA ILE A 35 -5.01 -3.86 5.58
C ILE A 35 -4.50 -2.58 6.24
N THR A 36 -3.66 -1.83 5.54
CA THR A 36 -3.11 -0.56 5.99
C THR A 36 -3.58 0.55 5.07
N PRO A 37 -4.28 1.60 5.56
CA PRO A 37 -4.64 2.73 4.70
C PRO A 37 -3.43 3.36 4.02
N SER A 38 -3.51 3.63 2.72
CA SER A 38 -2.47 4.29 1.92
C SER A 38 -2.50 5.80 2.14
N VAL A 39 -2.27 6.20 3.39
CA VAL A 39 -2.39 7.58 3.87
C VAL A 39 -1.13 7.96 4.65
N VAL A 40 -0.58 9.12 4.33
CA VAL A 40 0.55 9.75 5.01
C VAL A 40 0.11 11.11 5.52
N ALA A 41 0.45 11.46 6.75
CA ALA A 41 0.20 12.80 7.26
C ALA A 41 1.43 13.39 7.92
N PHE A 42 1.63 14.68 7.72
CA PHE A 42 2.68 15.46 8.37
C PHE A 42 2.02 16.27 9.49
N ALA A 43 2.28 15.88 10.73
CA ALA A 43 1.76 16.56 11.91
C ALA A 43 2.48 17.89 12.13
N LYS A 44 1.83 18.82 12.83
CA LYS A 44 2.43 20.13 13.18
C LYS A 44 3.68 20.01 14.06
N SER A 45 3.83 18.90 14.77
CA SER A 45 5.02 18.55 15.56
C SER A 45 6.23 18.20 14.70
N GLY A 46 6.06 18.06 13.37
CA GLY A 46 7.06 17.49 12.47
C GLY A 46 6.99 15.97 12.35
N GLU A 47 6.13 15.32 13.13
CA GLU A 47 5.96 13.87 13.11
C GLU A 47 5.26 13.40 11.82
N ARG A 48 5.77 12.32 11.24
CA ARG A 48 5.17 11.65 10.10
C ARG A 48 4.29 10.49 10.59
N LEU A 49 3.02 10.54 10.22
CA LEU A 49 2.05 9.50 10.52
C LEU A 49 1.73 8.72 9.24
N VAL A 50 1.62 7.40 9.35
CA VAL A 50 1.29 6.52 8.20
C VAL A 50 0.21 5.53 8.59
N GLY A 51 -0.73 5.26 7.68
CA GLY A 51 -1.78 4.27 7.87
C GLY A 51 -2.97 4.79 8.68
N GLN A 52 -3.43 3.97 9.62
CA GLN A 52 -4.66 4.25 10.38
C GLN A 52 -4.56 5.54 11.21
N VAL A 53 -3.38 5.84 11.76
CA VAL A 53 -3.14 7.06 12.55
C VAL A 53 -3.22 8.30 11.66
N ALA A 54 -2.64 8.24 10.46
CA ALA A 54 -2.75 9.31 9.46
C ALA A 54 -4.20 9.52 9.01
N LYS A 55 -4.94 8.44 8.71
CA LYS A 55 -6.36 8.52 8.32
C LYS A 55 -7.22 9.18 9.40
N ARG A 56 -6.97 8.91 10.69
CA ARG A 56 -7.78 9.46 11.81
C ARG A 56 -7.68 10.98 11.95
N GLN A 57 -6.51 11.56 11.70
CA GLN A 57 -6.29 13.00 11.89
C GLN A 57 -6.61 13.85 10.64
N ALA A 58 -6.99 13.20 9.53
CA ALA A 58 -7.22 13.85 8.24
C ALA A 58 -8.24 14.99 8.32
N VAL A 59 -9.34 14.80 9.08
CA VAL A 59 -10.38 15.82 9.32
C VAL A 59 -9.83 17.16 9.82
N THR A 60 -8.81 17.10 10.69
CA THR A 60 -8.23 18.29 11.34
C THR A 60 -6.97 18.81 10.67
N ASN A 61 -6.45 18.08 9.67
CA ASN A 61 -5.21 18.40 8.97
C ASN A 61 -5.27 18.02 7.47
N PRO A 62 -6.32 18.44 6.73
CA PRO A 62 -6.57 17.93 5.38
C PRO A 62 -5.45 18.31 4.39
N GLU A 63 -4.86 19.50 4.54
CA GLU A 63 -3.82 20.00 3.63
C GLU A 63 -2.48 19.25 3.75
N ASN A 64 -2.19 18.68 4.93
CA ASN A 64 -0.95 17.93 5.17
C ASN A 64 -1.20 16.42 5.28
N THR A 65 -2.36 15.94 4.83
CA THR A 65 -2.70 14.51 4.82
C THR A 65 -2.85 14.05 3.39
N VAL A 66 -1.86 13.32 2.91
CA VAL A 66 -1.78 12.80 1.53
C VAL A 66 -2.39 11.39 1.48
N PHE A 67 -3.32 11.19 0.57
CA PHE A 67 -3.99 9.91 0.28
C PHE A 67 -4.22 9.80 -1.23
N SER A 68 -4.55 8.61 -1.75
CA SER A 68 -4.73 8.39 -3.20
C SER A 68 -3.51 8.77 -4.04
N ILE A 69 -2.31 8.81 -3.44
CA ILE A 69 -1.07 9.25 -4.08
C ILE A 69 -0.70 8.41 -5.30
N LYS A 70 -1.12 7.13 -5.33
CA LYS A 70 -0.93 6.22 -6.46
C LYS A 70 -1.53 6.77 -7.76
N ARG A 71 -2.58 7.61 -7.69
CA ARG A 71 -3.17 8.27 -8.86
C ARG A 71 -2.26 9.31 -9.51
N PHE A 72 -1.24 9.81 -8.79
CA PHE A 72 -0.25 10.77 -9.26
C PHE A 72 1.09 10.10 -9.67
N MET A 73 1.23 8.80 -9.40
CA MET A 73 2.47 8.05 -9.63
C MET A 73 2.89 8.11 -11.10
N GLY A 74 4.11 8.60 -11.37
CA GLY A 74 4.70 8.67 -12.72
C GLY A 74 3.96 9.57 -13.72
N ARG A 75 3.17 10.54 -13.23
CA ARG A 75 2.36 11.44 -14.08
C ARG A 75 2.92 12.87 -14.12
N LYS A 76 2.68 13.53 -15.24
CA LYS A 76 2.89 14.97 -15.39
C LYS A 76 1.77 15.74 -14.70
N TYR A 77 2.10 16.94 -14.21
CA TYR A 77 1.15 17.84 -13.57
C TYR A 77 -0.07 18.10 -14.46
N ASP A 78 0.16 18.28 -15.76
CA ASP A 78 -0.90 18.58 -16.73
C ASP A 78 -1.80 17.37 -17.05
N GLU A 79 -1.44 16.16 -16.59
CA GLU A 79 -2.21 14.91 -16.80
C GLU A 79 -3.19 14.60 -15.66
N VAL A 80 -3.09 15.30 -14.52
CA VAL A 80 -3.81 14.95 -13.27
C VAL A 80 -4.89 15.96 -12.89
N ASN A 81 -5.45 16.69 -13.86
CA ASN A 81 -6.40 17.78 -13.62
C ASN A 81 -7.68 17.32 -12.90
N GLU A 82 -8.13 16.09 -13.14
CA GLU A 82 -9.32 15.56 -12.48
C GLU A 82 -9.00 15.10 -11.06
N GLU A 83 -7.86 14.41 -10.86
CA GLU A 83 -7.38 13.99 -9.54
C GLU A 83 -7.16 15.17 -8.60
N MET A 84 -6.60 16.28 -9.10
CA MET A 84 -6.35 17.50 -8.32
C MET A 84 -7.63 18.10 -7.71
N LYS A 85 -8.80 17.83 -8.28
CA LYS A 85 -10.09 18.30 -7.75
C LYS A 85 -10.63 17.41 -6.63
N MET A 86 -10.09 16.20 -6.46
CA MET A 86 -10.57 15.18 -5.52
C MET A 86 -9.80 15.15 -4.19
N VAL A 87 -8.76 15.99 -4.07
CA VAL A 87 -7.82 15.99 -2.96
C VAL A 87 -7.71 17.39 -2.34
N PRO A 88 -7.59 17.50 -1.00
CA PRO A 88 -7.49 18.78 -0.31
C PRO A 88 -6.07 19.35 -0.21
N TYR A 89 -5.06 18.48 -0.33
CA TYR A 89 -3.65 18.87 -0.32
C TYR A 89 -3.25 19.51 -1.65
N GLU A 90 -2.20 20.33 -1.63
CA GLU A 90 -1.74 21.04 -2.81
C GLU A 90 -0.93 20.10 -3.71
N VAL A 91 -1.25 20.09 -5.01
CA VAL A 91 -0.45 19.44 -6.05
C VAL A 91 0.28 20.55 -6.80
N VAL A 92 1.59 20.38 -7.00
CA VAL A 92 2.47 21.38 -7.60
C VAL A 92 3.22 20.79 -8.79
N LYS A 93 3.60 21.67 -9.72
CA LYS A 93 4.36 21.33 -10.92
C LYS A 93 5.85 21.46 -10.64
N SER A 94 6.59 20.35 -10.68
CA SER A 94 8.04 20.38 -10.54
C SER A 94 8.72 20.99 -11.77
N SER A 95 10.01 21.29 -11.66
CA SER A 95 10.84 21.89 -12.73
C SER A 95 10.85 21.07 -14.03
N ASN A 96 10.71 19.75 -13.95
CA ASN A 96 10.64 18.81 -15.07
C ASN A 96 9.18 18.49 -15.51
N GLY A 97 8.20 19.18 -14.93
CA GLY A 97 6.77 19.09 -15.27
C GLY A 97 6.00 17.96 -14.59
N ASP A 98 6.61 17.19 -13.68
CA ASP A 98 5.91 16.14 -12.92
C ASP A 98 4.94 16.71 -11.89
N ALA A 99 3.96 15.89 -11.53
CA ALA A 99 3.09 16.15 -10.40
C ALA A 99 3.85 15.83 -9.09
N ARG A 100 3.98 16.81 -8.22
CA ARG A 100 4.43 16.66 -6.82
C ARG A 100 3.33 17.11 -5.87
N VAL A 101 3.45 16.75 -4.60
CA VAL A 101 2.55 17.21 -3.55
C VAL A 101 3.30 18.16 -2.62
N ASN A 102 2.63 19.22 -2.18
CA ASN A 102 3.15 20.10 -1.13
C ASN A 102 2.38 19.84 0.15
N ALA A 103 3.04 19.22 1.12
CA ALA A 103 2.47 18.85 2.41
C ALA A 103 3.57 18.93 3.49
N GLY A 104 3.22 19.39 4.69
CA GLY A 104 4.19 19.57 5.77
C GLY A 104 5.25 20.64 5.48
N GLY A 105 5.00 21.54 4.51
CA GLY A 105 5.94 22.58 4.10
C GLY A 105 7.08 22.09 3.19
N LYS A 106 7.00 20.86 2.67
CA LYS A 106 7.96 20.28 1.71
C LYS A 106 7.22 19.83 0.44
N GLU A 107 7.86 20.04 -0.71
CA GLU A 107 7.44 19.39 -1.95
C GLU A 107 7.98 17.96 -1.99
N SER A 108 7.08 16.98 -2.03
CA SER A 108 7.43 15.56 -2.10
C SER A 108 6.93 14.93 -3.39
N SER A 109 7.72 13.99 -3.90
CA SER A 109 7.34 13.21 -5.07
C SER A 109 6.33 12.10 -4.71
N PRO A 110 5.47 11.64 -5.64
CA PRO A 110 4.62 10.48 -5.39
C PRO A 110 5.38 9.21 -4.96
N PRO A 111 6.59 8.91 -5.51
CA PRO A 111 7.45 7.86 -5.00
C PRO A 111 7.87 8.05 -3.55
N GLU A 112 8.25 9.26 -3.15
CA GLU A 112 8.68 9.57 -1.78
C GLU A 112 7.55 9.32 -0.77
N ILE A 113 6.34 9.79 -1.05
CA ILE A 113 5.16 9.52 -0.19
C ILE A 113 4.84 8.03 -0.15
N SER A 114 4.89 7.35 -1.30
CA SER A 114 4.60 5.92 -1.37
C SER A 114 5.65 5.09 -0.64
N ALA A 115 6.91 5.54 -0.63
CA ALA A 115 7.98 4.91 0.13
C ALA A 115 7.69 4.91 1.63
N MET A 116 7.06 5.96 2.17
CA MET A 116 6.65 6.01 3.59
C MET A 116 5.61 4.92 3.91
N ILE A 117 4.71 4.63 2.97
CA ILE A 117 3.74 3.54 3.09
C ILE A 117 4.46 2.18 3.03
N LEU A 118 5.38 2.01 2.08
CA LEU A 118 6.18 0.79 1.92
C LEU A 118 7.07 0.52 3.14
N GLN A 119 7.64 1.56 3.75
CA GLN A 119 8.42 1.46 5.00
C GLN A 119 7.57 0.90 6.14
N LYS A 120 6.33 1.36 6.30
CA LYS A 120 5.40 0.83 7.31
C LYS A 120 5.08 -0.65 7.07
N LEU A 121 4.87 -1.04 5.81
CA LEU A 121 4.59 -2.44 5.44
C LEU A 121 5.81 -3.34 5.65
N ARG A 122 7.01 -2.85 5.29
CA ARG A 122 8.28 -3.53 5.57
C ARG A 122 8.45 -3.73 7.07
N GLN A 123 8.27 -2.68 7.87
CA GLN A 123 8.38 -2.76 9.33
C GLN A 123 7.40 -3.80 9.91
N ALA A 124 6.14 -3.82 9.44
CA ALA A 124 5.17 -4.82 9.88
C ALA A 124 5.64 -6.26 9.56
N ALA A 125 6.21 -6.48 8.37
CA ALA A 125 6.78 -7.78 8.00
C ALA A 125 8.02 -8.13 8.83
N GLU A 126 8.89 -7.16 9.13
CA GLU A 126 10.08 -7.36 9.97
C GLU A 126 9.71 -7.73 11.41
N GLU A 127 8.73 -7.03 12.00
CA GLU A 127 8.20 -7.32 13.34
C GLU A 127 7.55 -8.70 13.40
N TYR A 128 6.81 -9.08 12.35
CA TYR A 128 6.17 -10.40 12.25
C TYR A 128 7.20 -11.53 12.11
N LEU A 129 8.21 -11.35 11.25
CA LEU A 129 9.23 -12.37 10.96
C LEU A 129 10.35 -12.44 12.00
N GLY A 130 10.53 -11.39 12.82
CA GLY A 130 11.65 -11.28 13.77
C GLY A 130 13.02 -11.12 13.11
N GLN A 131 13.07 -10.66 11.85
CA GLN A 131 14.31 -10.45 11.08
C GLN A 131 14.15 -9.30 10.08
N SER A 132 15.26 -8.75 9.59
CA SER A 132 15.22 -7.68 8.59
C SER A 132 14.74 -8.15 7.21
N VAL A 133 14.08 -7.24 6.49
CA VAL A 133 13.55 -7.49 5.16
C VAL A 133 14.16 -6.49 4.18
N ALA A 134 14.86 -6.99 3.16
CA ALA A 134 15.56 -6.14 2.19
C ALA A 134 15.02 -6.27 0.77
N GLN A 135 14.17 -7.25 0.48
CA GLN A 135 13.74 -7.59 -0.88
C GLN A 135 12.22 -7.72 -0.96
N ALA A 136 11.64 -7.21 -2.05
CA ALA A 136 10.19 -7.25 -2.25
C ALA A 136 9.78 -7.47 -3.70
N VAL A 137 8.58 -8.04 -3.85
CA VAL A 137 7.76 -7.96 -5.07
C VAL A 137 6.64 -6.96 -4.80
N ILE A 138 6.46 -5.98 -5.69
CA ILE A 138 5.46 -4.90 -5.51
C ILE A 138 4.47 -4.93 -6.67
N THR A 139 3.19 -4.77 -6.37
CA THR A 139 2.11 -4.78 -7.38
C THR A 139 1.87 -3.41 -8.02
N VAL A 140 1.41 -3.43 -9.27
CA VAL A 140 0.92 -2.27 -10.01
C VAL A 140 -0.32 -2.63 -10.84
N PRO A 141 -1.19 -1.67 -11.16
CA PRO A 141 -2.29 -1.87 -12.09
C PRO A 141 -1.76 -2.40 -13.42
N ALA A 142 -2.47 -3.33 -14.06
CA ALA A 142 -2.01 -3.96 -15.30
C ALA A 142 -1.77 -2.91 -16.40
N TYR A 143 -2.62 -1.88 -16.42
CA TYR A 143 -2.58 -0.80 -17.41
C TYR A 143 -1.61 0.34 -17.07
N PHE A 144 -0.74 0.19 -16.05
CA PHE A 144 0.33 1.16 -15.79
C PHE A 144 1.35 1.21 -16.93
N ASN A 145 1.68 2.43 -17.34
CA ASN A 145 2.75 2.69 -18.30
C ASN A 145 4.14 2.63 -17.65
N ASP A 146 5.19 2.71 -18.48
CA ASP A 146 6.59 2.57 -18.04
C ASP A 146 6.99 3.58 -16.95
N ALA A 147 6.54 4.84 -17.04
CA ALA A 147 6.86 5.87 -16.04
C ALA A 147 6.26 5.57 -14.67
N GLN A 148 5.04 5.02 -14.65
CA GLN A 148 4.35 4.67 -13.41
C GLN A 148 4.97 3.42 -12.77
N ARG A 149 5.37 2.44 -13.58
CA ARG A 149 6.12 1.25 -13.14
C ARG A 149 7.47 1.63 -12.55
N GLN A 150 8.23 2.48 -13.24
CA GLN A 150 9.53 2.94 -12.74
C GLN A 150 9.37 3.77 -11.46
N ALA A 151 8.41 4.70 -11.40
CA ALA A 151 8.14 5.48 -10.19
C ALA A 151 7.74 4.61 -8.99
N THR A 152 7.01 3.50 -9.21
CA THR A 152 6.70 2.52 -8.16
C THR A 152 7.94 1.74 -7.72
N LYS A 153 8.81 1.37 -8.67
CA LYS A 153 10.11 0.73 -8.37
C LYS A 153 11.00 1.64 -7.53
N ASP A 154 11.06 2.92 -7.89
CA ASP A 154 11.83 3.93 -7.15
C ASP A 154 11.27 4.12 -5.74
N ALA A 155 9.94 4.09 -5.55
CA ALA A 155 9.34 4.11 -4.22
C ALA A 155 9.83 2.95 -3.35
N GLY A 156 9.95 1.75 -3.92
CA GLY A 156 10.54 0.59 -3.24
C GLY A 156 12.01 0.83 -2.86
N GLN A 157 12.81 1.38 -3.77
CA GLN A 157 14.21 1.70 -3.49
C GLN A 157 14.35 2.75 -2.38
N ILE A 158 13.57 3.84 -2.42
CA ILE A 158 13.52 4.87 -1.37
C ILE A 158 13.10 4.27 -0.03
N ALA A 159 12.21 3.26 -0.04
CA ALA A 159 11.80 2.53 1.16
C ALA A 159 12.87 1.55 1.68
N GLY A 160 14.03 1.45 1.03
CA GLY A 160 15.10 0.52 1.38
C GLY A 160 14.77 -0.93 1.02
N LEU A 161 14.02 -1.15 -0.06
CA LEU A 161 13.70 -2.46 -0.62
C LEU A 161 14.35 -2.62 -2.00
N GLU A 162 15.08 -3.71 -2.20
CA GLU A 162 15.43 -4.20 -3.52
C GLU A 162 14.16 -4.80 -4.16
N VAL A 163 13.62 -4.08 -5.14
CA VAL A 163 12.44 -4.52 -5.89
C VAL A 163 12.85 -5.57 -6.92
N LEU A 164 12.67 -6.84 -6.58
CA LEU A 164 13.02 -7.97 -7.44
C LEU A 164 12.10 -8.09 -8.65
N ARG A 165 10.82 -7.76 -8.48
CA ARG A 165 9.84 -7.76 -9.56
C ARG A 165 8.71 -6.77 -9.31
N ILE A 166 8.26 -6.13 -10.39
CA ILE A 166 6.97 -5.46 -10.45
C ILE A 166 5.98 -6.43 -11.11
N VAL A 167 4.89 -6.75 -10.42
CA VAL A 167 3.85 -7.68 -10.91
C VAL A 167 2.54 -6.96 -11.12
N ASN A 168 1.79 -7.33 -12.16
CA ASN A 168 0.47 -6.76 -12.41
C ASN A 168 -0.53 -7.26 -11.36
N GLU A 169 -1.40 -6.40 -10.86
CA GLU A 169 -2.41 -6.71 -9.82
C GLU A 169 -3.33 -7.89 -10.24
N PRO A 170 -3.92 -7.90 -11.45
CA PRO A 170 -4.74 -9.03 -11.89
C PRO A 170 -3.95 -10.33 -12.04
N THR A 171 -2.68 -10.23 -12.47
CA THR A 171 -1.77 -11.37 -12.59
C THR A 171 -1.46 -11.97 -11.21
N ALA A 172 -1.18 -11.13 -10.21
CA ALA A 172 -0.98 -11.57 -8.85
C ALA A 172 -2.25 -12.25 -8.30
N ALA A 173 -3.42 -11.66 -8.55
CA ALA A 173 -4.68 -12.27 -8.13
C ALA A 173 -4.91 -13.64 -8.79
N ALA A 174 -4.56 -13.79 -10.07
CA ALA A 174 -4.63 -15.07 -10.78
C ALA A 174 -3.65 -16.12 -10.24
N LEU A 175 -2.43 -15.72 -9.82
CA LEU A 175 -1.49 -16.63 -9.15
C LEU A 175 -2.08 -17.19 -7.85
N ALA A 176 -2.68 -16.33 -7.03
CA ALA A 176 -3.33 -16.75 -5.79
C ALA A 176 -4.55 -17.65 -6.05
N TYR A 177 -5.32 -17.36 -7.10
CA TYR A 177 -6.44 -18.20 -7.52
C TYR A 177 -5.99 -19.58 -8.06
N GLY A 178 -4.91 -19.58 -8.84
CA GLY A 178 -4.44 -20.75 -9.60
C GLY A 178 -3.67 -21.78 -8.80
N LEU A 179 -3.18 -21.44 -7.60
CA LEU A 179 -2.30 -22.28 -6.79
C LEU A 179 -2.86 -23.71 -6.57
N ASP A 180 -4.17 -23.83 -6.34
CA ASP A 180 -4.83 -25.10 -6.06
C ASP A 180 -5.51 -25.74 -7.29
N LYS A 181 -5.42 -25.11 -8.47
CA LYS A 181 -6.13 -25.55 -9.67
C LYS A 181 -5.35 -26.60 -10.45
N LYS A 182 -5.99 -27.76 -10.64
CA LYS A 182 -5.43 -28.92 -11.37
C LYS A 182 -5.91 -29.03 -12.82
N LYS A 183 -6.74 -28.09 -13.28
CA LYS A 183 -7.28 -28.07 -14.64
C LYS A 183 -7.04 -26.68 -15.20
N ASP A 184 -6.88 -26.63 -16.51
CA ASP A 184 -6.84 -25.38 -17.26
C ASP A 184 -8.23 -24.74 -17.19
N GLU A 185 -8.27 -23.52 -16.67
CA GLU A 185 -9.44 -22.66 -16.60
C GLU A 185 -9.08 -21.32 -17.25
N THR A 186 -9.98 -20.82 -18.10
CA THR A 186 -9.90 -19.45 -18.60
C THR A 186 -10.67 -18.54 -17.66
N ILE A 187 -9.99 -17.59 -17.03
CA ILE A 187 -10.59 -16.69 -16.05
C ILE A 187 -10.59 -15.25 -16.53
N ALA A 188 -11.57 -14.48 -16.05
CA ALA A 188 -11.56 -13.03 -16.13
C ALA A 188 -11.33 -12.45 -14.74
N VAL A 189 -10.23 -11.71 -14.54
CA VAL A 189 -9.97 -10.98 -13.31
C VAL A 189 -10.49 -9.56 -13.48
N TYR A 190 -11.57 -9.24 -12.77
CA TYR A 190 -12.20 -7.93 -12.75
C TYR A 190 -11.75 -7.19 -11.48
N ASP A 191 -10.76 -6.31 -11.62
CA ASP A 191 -10.19 -5.54 -10.51
C ASP A 191 -10.74 -4.12 -10.51
N PHE A 192 -11.55 -3.80 -9.50
CA PHE A 192 -12.09 -2.45 -9.32
C PHE A 192 -11.74 -1.92 -7.93
N GLY A 193 -10.59 -1.23 -7.88
CA GLY A 193 -10.02 -0.68 -6.67
C GLY A 193 -10.50 0.74 -6.33
N GLY A 194 -9.68 1.45 -5.55
CA GLY A 194 -9.93 2.82 -5.11
C GLY A 194 -9.65 3.89 -6.16
N GLY A 195 -8.73 3.64 -7.10
CA GLY A 195 -8.34 4.63 -8.12
C GLY A 195 -8.21 4.12 -9.54
N THR A 196 -8.23 2.80 -9.73
CA THR A 196 -8.02 2.14 -11.02
C THR A 196 -9.03 1.02 -11.22
N PHE A 197 -9.29 0.74 -12.50
CA PHE A 197 -10.06 -0.40 -12.96
C PHE A 197 -9.21 -1.17 -13.97
N ASP A 198 -9.04 -2.47 -13.75
CA ASP A 198 -8.36 -3.37 -14.68
C ASP A 198 -9.25 -4.60 -14.97
N ILE A 199 -9.12 -5.11 -16.18
CA ILE A 199 -9.69 -6.38 -16.61
C ILE A 199 -8.61 -7.17 -17.36
N SER A 200 -8.33 -8.38 -16.89
CA SER A 200 -7.40 -9.28 -17.56
C SER A 200 -8.08 -10.62 -17.82
N ILE A 201 -7.85 -11.16 -19.02
CA ILE A 201 -8.26 -12.52 -19.39
C ILE A 201 -7.02 -13.39 -19.30
N LEU A 202 -7.09 -14.44 -18.49
CA LEU A 202 -5.96 -15.33 -18.22
C LEU A 202 -6.36 -16.78 -18.42
N GLU A 203 -5.39 -17.59 -18.82
CA GLU A 203 -5.46 -19.04 -18.75
C GLU A 203 -4.61 -19.49 -17.55
N VAL A 204 -5.22 -20.29 -16.68
CA VAL A 204 -4.62 -20.74 -15.41
C VAL A 204 -4.79 -22.24 -15.30
N GLY A 205 -3.69 -22.97 -15.16
CA GLY A 205 -3.71 -24.43 -15.01
C GLY A 205 -2.33 -25.04 -15.02
N GLU A 206 -2.19 -26.22 -14.38
CA GLU A 206 -0.95 -27.00 -14.31
C GLU A 206 0.31 -26.20 -13.93
N GLY A 207 0.17 -25.20 -13.07
CA GLY A 207 1.27 -24.32 -12.64
C GLY A 207 1.64 -23.22 -13.65
N VAL A 208 0.91 -23.07 -14.74
CA VAL A 208 1.08 -21.99 -15.71
C VAL A 208 -0.01 -20.94 -15.52
N VAL A 209 0.40 -19.67 -15.48
CA VAL A 209 -0.49 -18.51 -15.56
C VAL A 209 -0.08 -17.71 -16.79
N GLU A 210 -0.95 -17.67 -17.78
CA GLU A 210 -0.73 -16.92 -19.03
C GLU A 210 -1.78 -15.83 -19.18
N VAL A 211 -1.33 -14.58 -19.27
CA VAL A 211 -2.19 -13.44 -19.61
C VAL A 211 -2.46 -13.47 -21.11
N LYS A 212 -3.72 -13.62 -21.51
CA LYS A 212 -4.13 -13.56 -22.93
C LYS A 212 -4.36 -12.13 -23.39
N SER A 213 -4.93 -11.32 -22.52
CA SER A 213 -5.16 -9.90 -22.79
C SER A 213 -5.38 -9.12 -21.50
N THR A 214 -5.14 -7.81 -21.58
CA THR A 214 -5.47 -6.89 -20.49
C THR A 214 -5.99 -5.55 -21.01
N ASN A 215 -6.89 -4.93 -20.27
CA ASN A 215 -7.39 -3.58 -20.54
C ASN A 215 -7.77 -2.89 -19.22
N GLY A 216 -8.08 -1.60 -19.23
CA GLY A 216 -8.42 -0.89 -18.00
C GLY A 216 -8.55 0.62 -18.15
N ASP A 217 -8.76 1.29 -17.02
CA ASP A 217 -8.77 2.74 -16.86
C ASP A 217 -8.06 3.11 -15.55
N THR A 218 -6.90 3.77 -15.68
CA THR A 218 -6.04 4.16 -14.56
C THR A 218 -6.52 5.42 -13.82
N HIS A 219 -7.68 5.97 -14.19
CA HIS A 219 -8.32 7.13 -13.58
C HIS A 219 -9.74 6.85 -13.04
N LEU A 220 -10.17 5.58 -13.06
CA LEU A 220 -11.51 5.16 -12.65
C LEU A 220 -11.44 4.24 -11.42
N GLY A 221 -11.99 4.66 -10.30
CA GLY A 221 -12.01 3.88 -9.06
C GLY A 221 -13.06 4.34 -8.06
N GLY A 222 -13.00 3.76 -6.86
CA GLY A 222 -13.84 4.13 -5.72
C GLY A 222 -13.84 5.62 -5.37
N ASP A 223 -12.72 6.32 -5.55
CA ASP A 223 -12.61 7.78 -5.35
C ASP A 223 -13.56 8.56 -6.27
N ASN A 224 -13.75 8.10 -7.51
CA ASN A 224 -14.68 8.73 -8.45
C ASN A 224 -16.14 8.51 -8.02
N LEU A 225 -16.44 7.36 -7.42
CA LEU A 225 -17.77 7.06 -6.87
C LEU A 225 -18.06 7.95 -5.65
N ASP A 226 -17.08 8.12 -4.77
CA ASP A 226 -17.18 8.99 -3.60
C ASP A 226 -17.41 10.44 -4.03
N GLN A 227 -16.68 10.90 -5.05
CA GLN A 227 -16.83 12.25 -5.60
C GLN A 227 -18.26 12.55 -6.06
N ARG A 228 -18.96 11.60 -6.69
CA ARG A 228 -20.37 11.78 -7.09
C ARG A 228 -21.31 11.95 -5.91
N ILE A 229 -21.02 11.28 -4.79
CA ILE A 229 -21.79 11.44 -3.55
C ILE A 229 -21.48 12.81 -2.92
N ILE A 230 -20.20 13.21 -2.86
CA ILE A 230 -19.77 14.51 -2.32
C ILE A 230 -20.43 15.66 -3.08
N GLU A 231 -20.41 15.63 -4.42
CA GLU A 231 -21.04 16.62 -5.28
C GLU A 231 -22.55 16.72 -5.03
N TRP A 232 -23.22 15.56 -4.95
CA TRP A 232 -24.64 15.51 -4.63
C TRP A 232 -24.95 16.11 -3.26
N ILE A 233 -24.19 15.74 -2.21
CA ILE A 233 -24.37 16.30 -0.87
C ILE A 233 -24.17 17.83 -0.88
N ALA A 234 -23.07 18.30 -1.48
CA ALA A 234 -22.73 19.71 -1.52
C ALA A 234 -23.79 20.53 -2.28
N ASP A 235 -24.30 20.01 -3.39
CA ASP A 235 -25.34 20.68 -4.18
C ASP A 235 -26.68 20.71 -3.45
N GLU A 236 -27.08 19.63 -2.75
CA GLU A 236 -28.31 19.62 -1.96
C GLU A 236 -28.21 20.54 -0.73
N PHE A 237 -27.07 20.54 -0.03
CA PHE A 237 -26.85 21.44 1.10
C PHE A 237 -26.82 22.91 0.67
N LYS A 238 -26.23 23.21 -0.50
CA LYS A 238 -26.26 24.56 -1.07
C LYS A 238 -27.68 25.00 -1.42
N LYS A 239 -28.54 24.08 -1.89
CA LYS A 239 -29.96 24.38 -2.15
C LYS A 239 -30.74 24.65 -0.86
N SER A 240 -30.48 23.91 0.21
CA SER A 240 -31.21 24.04 1.48
C SER A 240 -30.74 25.23 2.32
N ASP A 241 -29.43 25.43 2.43
CA ASP A 241 -28.81 26.37 3.37
C ASP A 241 -28.08 27.53 2.71
N GLY A 242 -27.93 27.51 1.37
CA GLY A 242 -27.26 28.57 0.62
C GLY A 242 -25.73 28.57 0.74
N ILE A 243 -25.14 27.59 1.44
CA ILE A 243 -23.71 27.49 1.70
C ILE A 243 -23.09 26.39 0.82
N ASP A 244 -22.01 26.71 0.13
CA ASP A 244 -21.25 25.75 -0.65
C ASP A 244 -20.11 25.14 0.19
N LEU A 245 -20.32 23.93 0.70
CA LEU A 245 -19.35 23.24 1.56
C LEU A 245 -18.02 22.92 0.86
N ARG A 246 -17.97 22.97 -0.48
CA ARG A 246 -16.73 22.76 -1.24
C ARG A 246 -15.69 23.86 -0.99
N ASN A 247 -16.12 25.03 -0.53
CA ASN A 247 -15.23 26.15 -0.23
C ASN A 247 -14.59 26.07 1.16
N ASP A 248 -15.04 25.13 2.00
CA ASP A 248 -14.50 24.89 3.34
C ASP A 248 -13.73 23.56 3.34
N ARG A 249 -12.40 23.63 3.47
CA ARG A 249 -11.51 22.45 3.41
C ARG A 249 -11.81 21.43 4.51
N MET A 250 -12.19 21.87 5.72
CA MET A 250 -12.52 20.96 6.82
C MET A 250 -13.88 20.31 6.58
N ALA A 251 -14.87 21.08 6.12
CA ALA A 251 -16.18 20.53 5.77
C ALA A 251 -16.06 19.51 4.63
N LEU A 252 -15.31 19.84 3.58
CA LEU A 252 -15.10 18.96 2.43
C LEU A 252 -14.43 17.64 2.82
N GLN A 253 -13.44 17.67 3.72
CA GLN A 253 -12.81 16.44 4.23
C GLN A 253 -13.82 15.57 4.99
N ARG A 254 -14.69 16.18 5.82
CA ARG A 254 -15.76 15.44 6.52
C ARG A 254 -16.82 14.89 5.56
N LEU A 255 -17.14 15.63 4.49
CA LEU A 255 -18.01 15.13 3.42
C LEU A 255 -17.41 13.91 2.74
N LYS A 256 -16.10 13.92 2.46
CA LYS A 256 -15.40 12.80 1.83
C LYS A 256 -15.48 11.52 2.67
N GLU A 257 -15.19 11.61 3.95
CA GLU A 257 -15.28 10.46 4.86
C GLU A 257 -16.72 9.93 4.99
N ALA A 258 -17.69 10.85 5.08
CA ALA A 258 -19.09 10.47 5.15
C ALA A 258 -19.61 9.83 3.84
N ALA A 259 -19.15 10.32 2.70
CA ALA A 259 -19.47 9.79 1.37
C ALA A 259 -18.90 8.38 1.17
N GLU A 260 -17.62 8.17 1.49
CA GLU A 260 -16.97 6.85 1.44
C GLU A 260 -17.72 5.86 2.34
N LYS A 261 -18.03 6.26 3.57
CA LYS A 261 -18.80 5.45 4.51
C LYS A 261 -20.20 5.11 3.98
N ALA A 262 -20.93 6.09 3.47
CA ALA A 262 -22.26 5.87 2.91
C ALA A 262 -22.23 4.90 1.71
N LYS A 263 -21.26 5.04 0.79
CA LYS A 263 -21.03 4.11 -0.32
C LYS A 263 -20.84 2.67 0.17
N MET A 264 -19.96 2.49 1.17
CA MET A 264 -19.67 1.17 1.74
C MET A 264 -20.91 0.57 2.41
N GLU A 265 -21.63 1.34 3.22
CA GLU A 265 -22.85 0.89 3.88
C GLU A 265 -23.93 0.47 2.85
N LEU A 266 -24.12 1.25 1.79
CA LEU A 266 -25.09 0.95 0.73
C LEU A 266 -24.76 -0.30 -0.08
N SER A 267 -23.55 -0.85 0.05
CA SER A 267 -23.23 -2.17 -0.49
C SER A 267 -23.88 -3.31 0.28
N THR A 268 -24.36 -3.05 1.50
CA THR A 268 -25.03 -4.02 2.38
C THR A 268 -26.50 -3.65 2.65
N VAL A 269 -26.78 -2.39 2.97
CA VAL A 269 -28.13 -1.87 3.27
C VAL A 269 -28.73 -1.13 2.07
N VAL A 270 -30.05 -0.93 2.08
CA VAL A 270 -30.79 -0.27 0.99
C VAL A 270 -30.90 1.25 1.16
N GLU A 271 -30.66 1.76 2.36
CA GLU A 271 -30.68 3.18 2.71
C GLU A 271 -29.68 3.41 3.85
N THR A 272 -29.00 4.55 3.83
CA THR A 272 -28.17 5.06 4.93
C THR A 272 -28.47 6.53 5.20
N GLU A 273 -28.10 7.01 6.39
CA GLU A 273 -28.21 8.39 6.80
C GLU A 273 -26.82 9.03 6.95
N ILE A 274 -26.60 10.08 6.17
CA ILE A 274 -25.42 10.93 6.22
C ILE A 274 -25.70 12.05 7.21
N ASN A 275 -25.08 11.96 8.38
CA ASN A 275 -25.27 12.91 9.47
C ASN A 275 -23.94 13.54 9.88
N LEU A 276 -23.76 14.83 9.60
CA LEU A 276 -22.63 15.64 10.02
C LEU A 276 -23.11 16.83 10.85
N PRO A 277 -23.15 16.69 12.18
CA PRO A 277 -23.42 17.81 13.07
C PRO A 277 -22.32 18.87 12.99
N PHE A 278 -22.67 20.15 13.09
CA PHE A 278 -21.71 21.26 13.06
C PHE A 278 -20.81 21.20 11.83
N VAL A 279 -21.39 20.93 10.65
CA VAL A 279 -20.63 20.78 9.39
C VAL A 279 -19.99 22.11 8.97
N THR A 280 -20.67 23.22 9.24
CA THR A 280 -20.21 24.59 9.02
C THR A 280 -20.99 25.55 9.93
N ALA A 281 -20.77 26.86 9.80
CA ALA A 281 -21.52 27.89 10.52
C ALA A 281 -21.74 29.13 9.65
N ASP A 282 -22.84 29.85 9.88
CA ASP A 282 -23.13 31.15 9.29
C ASP A 282 -23.55 32.18 10.35
N GLN A 283 -24.06 33.34 9.91
CA GLN A 283 -24.53 34.40 10.82
C GLN A 283 -25.71 33.97 11.71
N SER A 284 -26.45 32.92 11.33
CA SER A 284 -27.56 32.35 12.11
C SER A 284 -27.11 31.29 13.12
N GLY A 285 -25.86 30.83 13.03
CA GLY A 285 -25.26 29.88 13.95
C GLY A 285 -24.70 28.62 13.26
N PRO A 286 -24.44 27.54 14.02
CA PRO A 286 -23.93 26.30 13.46
C PRO A 286 -24.98 25.62 12.57
N LYS A 287 -24.50 25.00 11.49
CA LYS A 287 -25.30 24.23 10.55
C LYS A 287 -24.98 22.75 10.66
N HIS A 288 -25.99 21.93 10.40
CA HIS A 288 -25.91 20.47 10.46
C HIS A 288 -26.34 19.90 9.11
N LEU A 289 -25.66 18.85 8.67
CA LEU A 289 -26.09 18.07 7.51
C LEU A 289 -26.78 16.81 8.03
N ALA A 290 -28.01 16.56 7.60
CA ALA A 290 -28.71 15.30 7.82
C ALA A 290 -29.46 14.93 6.54
N MET A 291 -28.99 13.89 5.84
CA MET A 291 -29.54 13.47 4.55
C MET A 291 -29.65 11.96 4.49
N LYS A 292 -30.73 11.46 3.88
CA LYS A 292 -30.87 10.04 3.55
C LYS A 292 -30.41 9.79 2.13
N LEU A 293 -29.62 8.73 1.95
CA LEU A 293 -29.20 8.25 0.63
C LEU A 293 -29.66 6.80 0.48
N SER A 294 -30.50 6.54 -0.52
CA SER A 294 -30.88 5.17 -0.87
C SER A 294 -29.88 4.55 -1.84
N ARG A 295 -29.78 3.22 -1.87
CA ARG A 295 -28.96 2.47 -2.83
C ARG A 295 -29.34 2.81 -4.27
N SER A 296 -30.64 2.88 -4.56
CA SER A 296 -31.14 3.23 -5.90
C SER A 296 -30.68 4.64 -6.32
N ARG A 297 -30.64 5.59 -5.40
CA ARG A 297 -30.15 6.94 -5.68
C ARG A 297 -28.63 6.95 -5.89
N PHE A 298 -27.89 6.24 -5.05
CA PHE A 298 -26.45 6.06 -5.24
C PHE A 298 -26.13 5.46 -6.61
N GLU A 299 -26.78 4.36 -6.98
CA GLU A 299 -26.60 3.72 -8.29
C GLU A 299 -26.88 4.68 -9.45
N GLN A 300 -27.94 5.52 -9.36
CA GLN A 300 -28.19 6.57 -10.37
C GLN A 300 -27.06 7.61 -10.47
N LEU A 301 -26.44 7.98 -9.35
CA LEU A 301 -25.36 8.98 -9.33
C LEU A 301 -24.08 8.45 -10.00
N VAL A 302 -23.85 7.13 -9.94
CA VAL A 302 -22.61 6.49 -10.40
C VAL A 302 -22.76 5.64 -11.65
N GLU A 303 -23.97 5.39 -12.17
CA GLU A 303 -24.21 4.48 -13.31
C GLU A 303 -23.30 4.80 -14.51
N GLU A 304 -23.13 6.07 -14.85
CA GLU A 304 -22.23 6.48 -15.95
C GLU A 304 -20.78 6.05 -15.72
N LEU A 305 -20.29 6.09 -14.48
CA LEU A 305 -18.93 5.64 -14.13
C LEU A 305 -18.83 4.11 -14.16
N LEU A 306 -19.87 3.41 -13.68
CA LEU A 306 -19.89 1.95 -13.72
C LEU A 306 -19.96 1.43 -15.16
N GLN A 307 -20.71 2.08 -16.04
CA GLN A 307 -20.76 1.69 -17.46
C GLN A 307 -19.43 1.88 -18.20
N LYS A 308 -18.52 2.72 -17.70
CA LYS A 308 -17.17 2.86 -18.28
C LYS A 308 -16.32 1.60 -18.13
N THR A 309 -16.66 0.69 -17.23
CA THR A 309 -15.95 -0.59 -17.07
C THR A 309 -16.31 -1.61 -18.14
N VAL A 310 -17.47 -1.47 -18.80
CA VAL A 310 -18.00 -2.44 -19.76
C VAL A 310 -17.17 -2.51 -21.04
N GLU A 311 -16.76 -1.37 -21.58
CA GLU A 311 -16.02 -1.30 -22.84
C GLU A 311 -14.62 -1.94 -22.74
N PRO A 312 -13.80 -1.67 -21.70
CA PRO A 312 -12.55 -2.40 -21.48
C PRO A 312 -12.75 -3.92 -21.39
N VAL A 313 -13.83 -4.40 -20.75
CA VAL A 313 -14.11 -5.85 -20.65
C VAL A 313 -14.36 -6.44 -22.04
N LYS A 314 -15.18 -5.78 -22.87
CA LYS A 314 -15.44 -6.22 -24.25
C LYS A 314 -14.18 -6.23 -25.09
N ARG A 315 -13.31 -5.23 -24.92
CA ARG A 315 -12.01 -5.17 -25.63
C ARG A 315 -11.07 -6.28 -25.19
N ALA A 316 -10.96 -6.55 -23.89
CA ALA A 316 -10.12 -7.64 -23.39
C ALA A 316 -10.57 -9.00 -23.94
N LEU A 317 -11.88 -9.27 -23.95
CA LEU A 317 -12.45 -10.47 -24.58
C LEU A 317 -12.13 -10.55 -26.08
N SER A 318 -12.34 -9.44 -26.81
CA SER A 318 -12.02 -9.36 -28.25
C SER A 318 -10.53 -9.56 -28.53
N ASP A 319 -9.65 -8.97 -27.71
CA ASP A 319 -8.20 -9.09 -27.88
C ASP A 319 -7.70 -10.50 -27.56
N ALA A 320 -8.34 -11.20 -26.62
CA ALA A 320 -8.09 -12.60 -26.33
C ALA A 320 -8.69 -13.54 -27.41
N GLY A 321 -9.54 -13.03 -28.30
CA GLY A 321 -10.26 -13.85 -29.28
C GLY A 321 -11.29 -14.79 -28.65
N LEU A 322 -11.90 -14.38 -27.53
CA LEU A 322 -12.81 -15.19 -26.74
C LEU A 322 -14.18 -14.51 -26.57
N ASP A 323 -15.23 -15.31 -26.61
CA ASP A 323 -16.56 -14.90 -26.20
C ASP A 323 -16.73 -15.01 -24.67
N ALA A 324 -17.62 -14.20 -24.10
CA ALA A 324 -17.88 -14.20 -22.65
C ALA A 324 -18.32 -15.57 -22.10
N SER A 325 -18.96 -16.41 -22.95
CA SER A 325 -19.35 -17.78 -22.59
C SER A 325 -18.18 -18.77 -22.48
N GLN A 326 -17.01 -18.42 -22.99
CA GLN A 326 -15.78 -19.23 -22.91
C GLN A 326 -14.95 -18.93 -21.66
N ILE A 327 -15.32 -17.92 -20.89
CA ILE A 327 -14.72 -17.67 -19.57
C ILE A 327 -15.31 -18.66 -18.60
N ASP A 328 -14.49 -19.42 -17.89
CA ASP A 328 -14.91 -20.40 -16.88
C ASP A 328 -15.33 -19.67 -15.59
N GLU A 329 -14.49 -18.79 -15.07
CA GLU A 329 -14.69 -18.12 -13.78
C GLU A 329 -14.39 -16.62 -13.86
N VAL A 330 -15.14 -15.82 -13.09
CA VAL A 330 -14.90 -14.36 -12.97
C VAL A 330 -14.46 -14.05 -11.56
N VAL A 331 -13.20 -13.65 -11.42
CA VAL A 331 -12.54 -13.36 -10.14
C VAL A 331 -12.66 -11.86 -9.86
N MET A 332 -13.31 -11.50 -8.76
CA MET A 332 -13.54 -10.10 -8.37
C MET A 332 -12.45 -9.65 -7.41
N VAL A 333 -11.76 -8.55 -7.74
CA VAL A 333 -10.65 -7.98 -6.95
C VAL A 333 -10.93 -6.51 -6.66
N GLY A 334 -10.53 -6.03 -5.49
CA GLY A 334 -10.69 -4.63 -5.11
C GLY A 334 -12.05 -4.30 -4.49
N GLY A 335 -12.04 -3.39 -3.51
CA GLY A 335 -13.21 -3.09 -2.67
C GLY A 335 -14.43 -2.54 -3.40
N SER A 336 -14.26 -1.87 -4.55
CA SER A 336 -15.38 -1.31 -5.32
C SER A 336 -16.23 -2.39 -6.00
N THR A 337 -15.72 -3.62 -6.12
CA THR A 337 -16.49 -4.79 -6.59
C THR A 337 -17.58 -5.25 -5.62
N ARG A 338 -17.53 -4.78 -4.36
CA ARG A 338 -18.57 -5.05 -3.36
C ARG A 338 -19.87 -4.29 -3.64
N VAL A 339 -19.85 -3.28 -4.51
CA VAL A 339 -21.05 -2.54 -4.93
C VAL A 339 -22.00 -3.49 -5.70
N PRO A 340 -23.26 -3.67 -5.24
CA PRO A 340 -24.19 -4.63 -5.86
C PRO A 340 -24.42 -4.41 -7.36
N ARG A 341 -24.46 -3.14 -7.80
CA ARG A 341 -24.59 -2.80 -9.23
C ARG A 341 -23.41 -3.27 -10.06
N VAL A 342 -22.18 -3.26 -9.52
CA VAL A 342 -20.99 -3.80 -10.22
C VAL A 342 -21.14 -5.31 -10.43
N GLN A 343 -21.57 -6.04 -9.40
CA GLN A 343 -21.82 -7.49 -9.51
C GLN A 343 -22.92 -7.80 -10.53
N ALA A 344 -23.97 -6.98 -10.59
CA ALA A 344 -25.02 -7.09 -11.59
C ALA A 344 -24.49 -6.87 -13.02
N ILE A 345 -23.67 -5.83 -13.24
CA ILE A 345 -23.03 -5.57 -14.53
C ILE A 345 -22.15 -6.76 -14.95
N VAL A 346 -21.33 -7.28 -14.04
CA VAL A 346 -20.49 -8.45 -14.33
C VAL A 346 -21.34 -9.67 -14.69
N LYS A 347 -22.43 -9.92 -13.97
CA LYS A 347 -23.37 -11.00 -14.31
C LYS A 347 -24.05 -10.79 -15.67
N GLU A 348 -24.39 -9.56 -16.02
CA GLU A 348 -24.94 -9.20 -17.34
C GLU A 348 -23.91 -9.43 -18.47
N LEU A 349 -22.61 -9.18 -18.21
CA LEU A 349 -21.54 -9.34 -19.20
C LEU A 349 -21.16 -10.80 -19.45
N PHE A 350 -21.01 -11.59 -18.40
CA PHE A 350 -20.51 -12.97 -18.49
C PHE A 350 -21.61 -14.04 -18.40
N GLY A 351 -22.84 -13.67 -18.06
CA GLY A 351 -23.97 -14.59 -17.95
C GLY A 351 -23.84 -15.60 -16.81
N LYS A 352 -22.94 -15.37 -15.85
CA LYS A 352 -22.66 -16.27 -14.71
C LYS A 352 -22.44 -15.49 -13.42
N ASP A 353 -22.54 -16.21 -12.30
CA ASP A 353 -22.22 -15.66 -10.98
C ASP A 353 -20.70 -15.54 -10.82
N THR A 354 -20.28 -14.57 -10.00
CA THR A 354 -18.86 -14.30 -9.72
C THR A 354 -18.27 -15.32 -8.75
N HIS A 355 -16.97 -15.57 -8.88
CA HIS A 355 -16.22 -16.41 -7.95
C HIS A 355 -16.20 -15.82 -6.54
N LYS A 356 -16.38 -16.65 -5.52
CA LYS A 356 -16.43 -16.23 -4.09
C LYS A 356 -15.31 -16.79 -3.23
N GLY A 357 -14.41 -17.60 -3.79
CA GLY A 357 -13.33 -18.27 -3.06
C GLY A 357 -12.09 -17.40 -2.81
N VAL A 358 -12.04 -16.19 -3.36
CA VAL A 358 -10.92 -15.25 -3.13
C VAL A 358 -11.35 -14.09 -2.24
N ASN A 359 -10.44 -13.62 -1.40
CA ASN A 359 -10.64 -12.39 -0.65
C ASN A 359 -10.22 -11.17 -1.52
N PRO A 360 -11.16 -10.31 -1.95
CA PRO A 360 -10.86 -9.22 -2.87
C PRO A 360 -9.89 -8.17 -2.31
N ASP A 361 -9.68 -8.14 -0.99
CA ASP A 361 -8.79 -7.17 -0.32
C ASP A 361 -7.37 -7.71 -0.11
N GLU A 362 -7.15 -9.03 -0.23
CA GLU A 362 -5.88 -9.68 0.15
C GLU A 362 -5.24 -10.46 -1.01
N VAL A 363 -6.04 -10.91 -1.98
CA VAL A 363 -5.62 -11.83 -3.05
C VAL A 363 -4.44 -11.32 -3.87
N VAL A 364 -4.32 -10.01 -4.05
CA VAL A 364 -3.22 -9.37 -4.78
C VAL A 364 -1.90 -9.50 -4.01
N ALA A 365 -1.89 -9.22 -2.70
CA ALA A 365 -0.69 -9.36 -1.88
C ALA A 365 -0.27 -10.82 -1.72
N VAL A 366 -1.24 -11.72 -1.58
CA VAL A 366 -1.02 -13.18 -1.58
C VAL A 366 -0.33 -13.61 -2.87
N GLY A 367 -0.81 -13.15 -4.02
CA GLY A 367 -0.19 -13.39 -5.32
C GLY A 367 1.24 -12.84 -5.44
N ALA A 368 1.47 -11.64 -4.91
CA ALA A 368 2.81 -11.05 -4.87
C ALA A 368 3.76 -11.88 -4.00
N ALA A 369 3.29 -12.44 -2.88
CA ALA A 369 4.08 -13.33 -2.03
C ALA A 369 4.39 -14.67 -2.73
N LEU A 370 3.45 -15.23 -3.49
CA LEU A 370 3.71 -16.41 -4.33
C LEU A 370 4.79 -16.11 -5.38
N GLN A 371 4.71 -14.96 -6.05
CA GLN A 371 5.74 -14.52 -7.00
C GLN A 371 7.10 -14.31 -6.31
N ALA A 372 7.11 -13.81 -5.08
CA ALA A 372 8.31 -13.71 -4.25
C ALA A 372 8.89 -15.09 -3.93
N GLY A 373 8.04 -16.06 -3.58
CA GLY A 373 8.40 -17.46 -3.35
C GLY A 373 9.01 -18.13 -4.59
N VAL A 374 8.50 -17.85 -5.79
CA VAL A 374 9.09 -18.33 -7.06
C VAL A 374 10.50 -17.77 -7.26
N LEU A 375 10.70 -16.47 -7.02
CA LEU A 375 12.01 -15.82 -7.19
C LEU A 375 13.02 -16.28 -6.13
N ALA A 376 12.56 -16.60 -4.93
CA ALA A 376 13.37 -17.17 -3.85
C ALA A 376 13.65 -18.69 -4.03
N GLY A 377 12.96 -19.35 -4.98
CA GLY A 377 13.06 -20.79 -5.20
C GLY A 377 12.32 -21.65 -4.16
N GLU A 378 11.46 -21.04 -3.34
CA GLU A 378 10.59 -21.70 -2.36
C GLU A 378 9.37 -22.34 -3.03
N VAL A 379 8.84 -21.70 -4.07
CA VAL A 379 7.74 -22.21 -4.91
C VAL A 379 8.31 -22.75 -6.21
N LYS A 380 8.05 -24.02 -6.50
CA LYS A 380 8.49 -24.71 -7.72
C LYS A 380 7.32 -24.91 -8.66
N ASP A 381 7.64 -25.13 -9.94
CA ASP A 381 6.67 -25.51 -10.97
C ASP A 381 5.58 -24.47 -11.23
N LEU A 382 5.87 -23.19 -10.95
CA LEU A 382 5.01 -22.07 -11.32
C LEU A 382 5.67 -21.21 -12.40
N LEU A 383 5.02 -21.11 -13.56
CA LEU A 383 5.47 -20.31 -14.70
C LEU A 383 4.46 -19.18 -14.95
N LEU A 384 4.97 -17.95 -14.91
CA LEU A 384 4.18 -16.76 -15.23
C LEU A 384 4.56 -16.20 -16.60
N LEU A 385 3.59 -16.10 -17.49
CA LEU A 385 3.69 -15.46 -18.80
C LEU A 385 2.76 -14.23 -18.83
N ASP A 386 3.34 -13.05 -18.63
CA ASP A 386 2.62 -11.77 -18.66
C ASP A 386 2.71 -11.13 -20.06
N VAL A 387 2.01 -10.01 -20.27
CA VAL A 387 1.99 -9.28 -21.56
C VAL A 387 2.23 -7.78 -21.39
N THR A 388 2.65 -7.10 -22.45
CA THR A 388 2.65 -5.62 -22.49
C THR A 388 1.24 -5.08 -22.73
N PRO A 389 0.70 -4.14 -21.93
CA PRO A 389 -0.68 -3.66 -22.07
C PRO A 389 -0.89 -2.70 -23.25
N LEU A 390 0.20 -2.12 -23.78
CA LEU A 390 0.16 -1.10 -24.83
C LEU A 390 1.18 -1.42 -25.92
N SER A 391 0.81 -1.05 -27.15
CA SER A 391 1.65 -1.18 -28.33
C SER A 391 2.85 -0.24 -28.24
N LEU A 392 4.02 -0.73 -28.64
CA LEU A 392 5.29 0.00 -28.70
C LEU A 392 5.72 0.17 -30.14
N GLY A 393 6.15 1.38 -30.47
CA GLY A 393 6.51 1.73 -31.83
C GLY A 393 7.42 2.94 -31.94
N ILE A 394 7.68 3.35 -33.18
CA ILE A 394 8.44 4.55 -33.49
C ILE A 394 7.66 5.49 -34.41
N GLU A 395 8.00 6.78 -34.38
CA GLU A 395 7.55 7.74 -35.37
C GLU A 395 8.30 7.53 -36.68
N THR A 396 7.54 7.39 -37.77
CA THR A 396 8.08 7.32 -39.14
C THR A 396 7.65 8.54 -39.97
N LEU A 397 8.15 8.61 -41.21
CA LEU A 397 7.89 9.73 -42.11
C LEU A 397 6.39 10.01 -42.24
N GLY A 398 6.00 11.27 -42.02
CA GLY A 398 4.59 11.69 -42.04
C GLY A 398 3.93 11.77 -40.66
N GLY A 399 4.68 11.55 -39.58
CA GLY A 399 4.15 11.64 -38.20
C GLY A 399 3.24 10.47 -37.84
N VAL A 400 3.49 9.31 -38.44
CA VAL A 400 2.72 8.08 -38.23
C VAL A 400 3.43 7.22 -37.19
N MET A 401 2.67 6.57 -36.32
CA MET A 401 3.21 5.54 -35.41
C MET A 401 3.31 4.22 -36.17
N THR A 402 4.51 3.67 -36.25
CA THR A 402 4.76 2.31 -36.75
C THR A 402 4.99 1.40 -35.55
N THR A 403 4.06 0.47 -35.32
CA THR A 403 4.11 -0.50 -34.21
C THR A 403 5.11 -1.61 -34.51
N LEU A 404 6.00 -1.91 -33.55
CA LEU A 404 6.95 -3.03 -33.63
C LEU A 404 6.56 -4.17 -32.68
N ILE A 405 6.00 -3.83 -31.51
CA ILE A 405 5.45 -4.78 -30.56
C ILE A 405 4.01 -4.37 -30.31
N GLU A 406 3.07 -5.22 -30.72
CA GLU A 406 1.64 -5.02 -30.48
C GLU A 406 1.32 -5.18 -29.00
N ARG A 407 0.28 -4.49 -28.51
CA ARG A 407 -0.30 -4.76 -27.19
C ARG A 407 -0.66 -6.24 -27.04
N ASN A 408 -0.68 -6.71 -25.80
CA ASN A 408 -0.88 -8.11 -25.42
C ASN A 408 0.19 -9.09 -25.95
N THR A 409 1.34 -8.60 -26.44
CA THR A 409 2.50 -9.48 -26.72
C THR A 409 3.08 -9.98 -25.39
N THR A 410 3.27 -11.29 -25.27
CA THR A 410 3.92 -11.94 -24.11
C THR A 410 5.30 -11.36 -23.84
N ILE A 411 5.64 -11.13 -22.57
CA ILE A 411 6.93 -10.62 -22.12
C ILE A 411 7.66 -11.65 -21.24
N PRO A 412 9.00 -11.72 -21.29
CA PRO A 412 9.91 -10.88 -22.09
C PRO A 412 9.86 -11.17 -23.60
N SER A 413 10.10 -10.16 -24.43
CA SER A 413 10.05 -10.30 -25.89
C SER A 413 10.96 -9.33 -26.62
N LYS A 414 11.40 -9.72 -27.82
CA LYS A 414 12.29 -8.93 -28.67
C LYS A 414 11.79 -8.90 -30.10
N LYS A 415 11.72 -7.69 -30.67
CA LYS A 415 11.38 -7.45 -32.08
C LYS A 415 12.35 -6.46 -32.69
N SER A 416 12.66 -6.62 -33.97
CA SER A 416 13.50 -5.67 -34.70
C SER A 416 13.01 -5.50 -36.11
N GLU A 417 13.11 -4.27 -36.62
CA GLU A 417 12.73 -3.92 -37.98
C GLU A 417 13.77 -3.00 -38.61
N ILE A 418 13.92 -3.09 -39.94
CA ILE A 418 14.92 -2.32 -40.69
C ILE A 418 14.23 -1.10 -41.30
N PHE A 419 14.68 0.07 -40.89
CA PHE A 419 14.32 1.37 -41.43
C PHE A 419 15.46 1.93 -42.28
N SER A 420 15.23 3.08 -42.93
CA SER A 420 16.23 3.77 -43.73
C SER A 420 16.11 5.30 -43.62
N THR A 421 17.05 6.02 -44.20
CA THR A 421 17.06 7.49 -44.22
C THR A 421 15.93 8.05 -45.09
N ALA A 422 15.35 9.16 -44.64
CA ALA A 422 14.27 9.86 -45.32
C ALA A 422 14.77 10.90 -46.35
N ALA A 423 16.04 11.30 -46.26
CA ALA A 423 16.66 12.30 -47.14
C ALA A 423 18.05 11.85 -47.66
N ASP A 424 18.42 12.38 -48.84
CA ASP A 424 19.73 12.13 -49.43
C ASP A 424 20.84 12.74 -48.58
N SER A 425 21.97 12.01 -48.46
CA SER A 425 23.12 12.42 -47.64
C SER A 425 22.81 12.68 -46.16
N GLN A 426 21.73 12.12 -45.64
CA GLN A 426 21.37 12.18 -44.23
C GLN A 426 22.41 11.45 -43.38
N THR A 427 23.10 12.17 -42.50
CA THR A 427 24.19 11.65 -41.67
C THR A 427 23.77 11.27 -40.24
N SER A 428 22.49 11.46 -39.89
CA SER A 428 21.91 11.01 -38.63
C SER A 428 20.44 10.61 -38.79
N VAL A 429 19.97 9.67 -37.98
CA VAL A 429 18.55 9.28 -37.89
C VAL A 429 18.09 9.48 -36.46
N GLU A 430 16.99 10.23 -36.28
CA GLU A 430 16.30 10.35 -35.00
C GLU A 430 15.30 9.19 -34.87
N VAL A 431 15.39 8.48 -33.75
CA VAL A 431 14.45 7.44 -33.35
C VAL A 431 13.60 8.01 -32.23
N HIS A 432 12.33 8.25 -32.51
CA HIS A 432 11.34 8.71 -31.54
C HIS A 432 10.45 7.53 -31.15
N VAL A 433 10.58 7.09 -29.90
CA VAL A 433 9.91 5.90 -29.35
C VAL A 433 8.59 6.31 -28.70
N LEU A 434 7.52 5.58 -28.99
CA LEU A 434 6.17 5.86 -28.51
C LEU A 434 5.48 4.61 -27.95
N GLN A 435 4.48 4.86 -27.11
CA GLN A 435 3.55 3.87 -26.57
C GLN A 435 2.10 4.33 -26.76
N GLY A 436 1.25 3.47 -27.31
CA GLY A 436 -0.19 3.73 -27.49
C GLY A 436 -0.78 3.13 -28.78
N GLU A 437 -2.09 3.30 -28.94
CA GLU A 437 -2.88 2.63 -29.99
C GLU A 437 -3.32 3.57 -31.13
N ARG A 438 -2.89 4.83 -31.11
CA ARG A 438 -3.34 5.84 -32.09
C ARG A 438 -2.46 5.80 -33.34
N PRO A 439 -3.01 6.01 -34.55
CA PRO A 439 -2.21 5.93 -35.77
C PRO A 439 -1.21 7.08 -35.95
N MET A 440 -1.43 8.23 -35.32
CA MET A 440 -0.56 9.41 -35.42
C MET A 440 0.35 9.50 -34.21
N SER A 441 1.64 9.77 -34.42
CA SER A 441 2.67 9.84 -33.37
C SER A 441 2.28 10.83 -32.25
N ARG A 442 1.79 12.01 -32.62
CA ARG A 442 1.38 13.08 -31.69
C ARG A 442 0.26 12.71 -30.71
N ASP A 443 -0.53 11.69 -31.02
CA ASP A 443 -1.68 11.27 -30.22
C ASP A 443 -1.32 10.12 -29.25
N ASN A 444 -0.04 9.70 -29.24
CA ASN A 444 0.50 8.65 -28.37
C ASN A 444 1.51 9.22 -27.37
N ARG A 445 1.84 8.42 -26.35
CA ARG A 445 2.81 8.82 -25.33
C ARG A 445 4.23 8.68 -25.87
N THR A 446 4.98 9.78 -25.92
CA THR A 446 6.42 9.74 -26.15
C THR A 446 7.13 9.08 -24.98
N LEU A 447 7.92 8.04 -25.26
CA LEU A 447 8.78 7.39 -24.27
C LEU A 447 10.20 7.96 -24.29
N GLY A 448 10.72 8.30 -25.46
CA GLY A 448 12.07 8.85 -25.58
C GLY A 448 12.46 9.19 -27.01
N ARG A 449 13.55 9.95 -27.17
CA ARG A 449 14.15 10.29 -28.47
C ARG A 449 15.65 10.13 -28.38
N PHE A 450 16.25 9.52 -29.39
CA PHE A 450 17.70 9.43 -29.51
C PHE A 450 18.14 9.46 -30.97
N GLN A 451 19.38 9.87 -31.22
CA GLN A 451 19.90 10.03 -32.57
C GLN A 451 21.05 9.07 -32.83
N LEU A 452 20.94 8.27 -33.87
CA LEU A 452 22.05 7.52 -34.44
C LEU A 452 22.82 8.45 -35.37
N VAL A 453 23.99 8.93 -34.94
CA VAL A 453 24.81 9.92 -35.66
C VAL A 453 26.01 9.29 -36.38
N GLY A 454 26.48 9.98 -37.42
CA GLY A 454 27.69 9.60 -38.14
C GLY A 454 27.47 8.52 -39.19
N LEU A 455 26.28 8.50 -39.80
CA LEU A 455 26.00 7.70 -41.00
C LEU A 455 26.78 8.27 -42.19
N PRO A 456 27.39 7.42 -43.04
CA PRO A 456 28.06 7.88 -44.25
C PRO A 456 27.04 8.49 -45.22
N PRO A 457 27.38 9.58 -45.94
CA PRO A 457 26.49 10.15 -46.95
C PRO A 457 26.13 9.11 -48.02
N ALA A 458 24.85 8.81 -48.14
CA ALA A 458 24.30 7.89 -49.14
C ALA A 458 22.95 8.42 -49.66
N PRO A 459 22.49 7.99 -50.84
CA PRO A 459 21.12 8.25 -51.28
C PRO A 459 20.10 7.78 -50.25
N ARG A 460 18.95 8.46 -50.16
CA ARG A 460 17.85 8.04 -49.29
C ARG A 460 17.45 6.59 -49.58
N GLY A 461 17.07 5.84 -48.56
CA GLY A 461 16.68 4.44 -48.72
C GLY A 461 17.84 3.44 -48.79
N VAL A 462 19.10 3.89 -48.82
CA VAL A 462 20.28 3.01 -48.87
C VAL A 462 20.78 2.57 -47.49
N PRO A 463 20.94 3.47 -46.49
CA PRO A 463 21.35 3.06 -45.14
C PRO A 463 20.35 2.08 -44.53
N GLN A 464 20.83 1.01 -43.90
CA GLN A 464 19.98 0.01 -43.25
C GLN A 464 20.06 0.19 -41.73
N ILE A 465 19.06 0.86 -41.17
CA ILE A 465 18.99 1.15 -39.74
C ILE A 465 18.07 0.14 -39.08
N GLU A 466 18.66 -0.86 -38.43
CA GLU A 466 17.94 -1.85 -37.63
C GLU A 466 17.56 -1.23 -36.30
N VAL A 467 16.26 -1.08 -36.04
CA VAL A 467 15.74 -0.66 -34.74
C VAL A 467 15.20 -1.89 -34.03
N ALA A 468 15.68 -2.16 -32.83
CA ALA A 468 15.29 -3.31 -32.01
C ALA A 468 14.67 -2.85 -30.69
N PHE A 469 13.54 -3.45 -30.35
CA PHE A 469 12.84 -3.31 -29.08
C PHE A 469 13.00 -4.61 -28.29
N ASP A 470 13.35 -4.48 -27.02
CA ASP A 470 13.56 -5.58 -26.07
C ASP A 470 12.83 -5.21 -24.78
N ILE A 471 11.77 -5.96 -24.46
CA ILE A 471 10.97 -5.77 -23.23
C ILE A 471 11.33 -6.87 -22.25
N ASP A 472 11.71 -6.49 -21.03
CA ASP A 472 12.06 -7.44 -19.97
C ASP A 472 10.84 -7.99 -19.23
N ALA A 473 11.08 -8.85 -18.23
CA ALA A 473 10.03 -9.48 -17.42
C ALA A 473 9.29 -8.51 -16.46
N ASN A 474 9.78 -7.27 -16.31
CA ASN A 474 9.13 -6.18 -15.56
C ASN A 474 8.32 -5.26 -16.48
N GLY A 475 8.37 -5.49 -17.80
CA GLY A 475 7.76 -4.61 -18.80
C GLY A 475 8.62 -3.39 -19.17
N ILE A 476 9.91 -3.36 -18.77
CA ILE A 476 10.82 -2.25 -19.07
C ILE A 476 11.35 -2.39 -20.49
N VAL A 477 11.32 -1.28 -21.25
CA VAL A 477 11.65 -1.27 -22.68
C VAL A 477 13.10 -0.83 -22.91
N ASN A 478 13.85 -1.60 -23.69
CA ASN A 478 15.16 -1.24 -24.20
C ASN A 478 15.06 -1.09 -25.72
N VAL A 479 15.51 0.05 -26.24
CA VAL A 479 15.48 0.31 -27.69
C VAL A 479 16.90 0.56 -28.18
N SER A 480 17.32 -0.18 -29.21
CA SER A 480 18.58 0.08 -29.90
C SER A 480 18.35 0.37 -31.38
N ALA A 481 19.22 1.19 -31.94
CA ALA A 481 19.30 1.48 -33.37
C ALA A 481 20.73 1.22 -33.85
N LYS A 482 20.86 0.36 -34.86
CA LYS A 482 22.13 -0.07 -35.41
C LYS A 482 22.16 0.09 -36.93
N ASP A 483 23.16 0.80 -37.44
CA ASP A 483 23.44 0.78 -38.87
C ASP A 483 24.15 -0.52 -39.24
N LYS A 484 23.50 -1.36 -40.06
CA LYS A 484 24.07 -2.66 -40.47
C LYS A 484 25.29 -2.51 -41.37
N GLY A 485 25.44 -1.38 -42.07
CA GLY A 485 26.58 -1.13 -42.95
C GLY A 485 27.85 -0.77 -42.20
N THR A 486 27.77 0.13 -41.22
CA THR A 486 28.93 0.59 -40.44
C THR A 486 29.11 -0.13 -39.11
N GLY A 487 28.09 -0.85 -38.64
CA GLY A 487 28.07 -1.46 -37.31
C GLY A 487 27.90 -0.46 -36.17
N LYS A 488 27.76 0.85 -36.46
CA LYS A 488 27.50 1.87 -35.44
C LYS A 488 26.15 1.61 -34.79
N GLU A 489 26.15 1.66 -33.48
CA GLU A 489 24.96 1.44 -32.66
C GLU A 489 24.79 2.59 -31.69
N GLN A 490 23.53 2.94 -31.45
CA GLN A 490 23.10 3.73 -30.32
C GLN A 490 21.98 2.97 -29.64
N LYS A 491 22.03 2.89 -28.32
CA LYS A 491 20.99 2.27 -27.52
C LYS A 491 20.52 3.25 -26.48
N ILE A 492 19.23 3.25 -26.25
CA ILE A 492 18.60 3.88 -25.11
C ILE A 492 17.91 2.75 -24.35
N THR A 493 18.27 2.58 -23.09
CA THR A 493 17.30 1.95 -22.19
C THR A 493 16.24 3.00 -21.99
N ILE A 494 15.00 2.71 -22.41
CA ILE A 494 13.86 3.52 -22.01
C ILE A 494 13.65 3.17 -20.53
N THR A 495 14.52 3.71 -19.69
CA THR A 495 14.12 4.02 -18.33
C THR A 495 13.19 5.20 -18.54
N ALA A 496 11.87 5.02 -18.49
CA ALA A 496 11.06 6.18 -18.20
C ALA A 496 11.69 6.84 -16.98
N SER A 497 12.12 8.10 -17.12
CA SER A 497 12.42 8.84 -15.92
C SER A 497 11.13 8.80 -15.12
N SER A 498 11.17 8.27 -13.90
CA SER A 498 10.09 8.39 -12.91
C SER A 498 9.77 9.85 -12.57
N GLY A 499 10.42 10.78 -13.25
CA GLY A 499 10.69 12.13 -12.82
C GLY A 499 12.00 12.29 -12.06
N LEU A 500 12.51 11.23 -11.43
CA LEU A 500 13.63 11.31 -10.50
C LEU A 500 14.94 10.96 -11.17
N ALA A 501 15.97 11.78 -10.93
CA ALA A 501 17.34 11.42 -11.26
C ALA A 501 17.86 10.36 -10.27
N LYS A 502 18.85 9.56 -10.67
CA LYS A 502 19.44 8.55 -9.79
C LYS A 502 20.00 9.18 -8.50
N GLU A 503 20.63 10.34 -8.63
CA GLU A 503 21.14 11.11 -7.50
C GLU A 503 20.02 11.59 -6.57
N GLU A 504 18.84 11.90 -7.12
CA GLU A 504 17.66 12.28 -6.35
C GLU A 504 17.08 11.08 -5.60
N VAL A 505 17.02 9.90 -6.22
CA VAL A 505 16.63 8.65 -5.55
C VAL A 505 17.60 8.31 -4.42
N GLU A 506 18.91 8.39 -4.65
CA GLU A 506 19.92 8.15 -3.61
C GLU A 506 19.84 9.16 -2.47
N GLN A 507 19.54 10.43 -2.77
CA GLN A 507 19.28 11.44 -1.75
C GLN A 507 18.02 11.11 -0.95
N MET A 508 16.91 10.79 -1.62
CA MET A 508 15.65 10.41 -0.98
C MET A 508 15.79 9.16 -0.11
N MET A 509 16.61 8.18 -0.53
CA MET A 509 16.95 7.01 0.29
C MET A 509 17.62 7.42 1.61
N ARG A 510 18.63 8.31 1.55
CA ARG A 510 19.32 8.80 2.76
C ARG A 510 18.39 9.61 3.66
N GLU A 511 17.54 10.45 3.07
CA GLU A 511 16.51 11.21 3.81
C GLU A 511 15.53 10.25 4.50
N ALA A 512 15.05 9.23 3.78
CA ALA A 512 14.13 8.23 4.30
C ALA A 512 14.75 7.38 5.42
N GLU A 513 16.05 7.07 5.35
CA GLU A 513 16.81 6.45 6.43
C GLU A 513 16.95 7.37 7.65
N SER A 514 17.32 8.64 7.45
CA SER A 514 17.44 9.60 8.56
C SER A 514 16.12 9.81 9.29
N HIS A 515 14.99 9.88 8.56
CA HIS A 515 13.68 9.98 9.19
C HIS A 515 13.30 8.71 9.95
N SER A 516 13.72 7.53 9.50
CA SER A 516 13.51 6.29 10.26
C SER A 516 14.26 6.32 11.59
N GLU A 517 15.45 6.92 11.64
CA GLU A 517 16.21 7.10 12.89
C GLU A 517 15.55 8.12 13.82
N GLU A 518 15.06 9.23 13.26
CA GLU A 518 14.29 10.26 14.00
C GLU A 518 12.99 9.68 14.58
N ASP A 519 12.23 8.94 13.78
CA ASP A 519 10.99 8.27 14.19
C ASP A 519 11.27 7.27 15.33
N LYS A 520 12.37 6.51 15.23
CA LYS A 520 12.80 5.58 16.29
C LYS A 520 13.16 6.30 17.57
N LYS A 521 13.97 7.36 17.49
CA LYS A 521 14.32 8.18 18.65
C LYS A 521 13.07 8.76 19.29
N ARG A 522 12.14 9.29 18.50
CA ARG A 522 10.89 9.86 19.02
C ARG A 522 10.01 8.82 19.71
N LYS A 523 9.95 7.60 19.15
CA LYS A 523 9.28 6.46 19.80
C LYS A 523 9.90 6.15 21.15
N GLU A 524 11.23 6.07 21.25
CA GLU A 524 11.95 5.86 22.51
C GLU A 524 11.67 6.97 23.53
N GLU A 525 11.59 8.23 23.09
CA GLU A 525 11.22 9.38 23.95
C GLU A 525 9.78 9.24 24.50
N ILE A 526 8.82 8.84 23.67
CA ILE A 526 7.43 8.63 24.09
C ILE A 526 7.31 7.43 25.03
N GLU A 527 8.00 6.33 24.75
CA GLU A 527 8.05 5.16 25.63
C GLU A 527 8.63 5.51 27.01
N THR A 528 9.70 6.30 27.04
CA THR A 528 10.31 6.80 28.29
C THR A 528 9.31 7.65 29.08
N ARG A 529 8.56 8.53 28.42
CA ARG A 529 7.50 9.33 29.06
C ARG A 529 6.37 8.47 29.62
N ASN A 530 5.90 7.48 28.87
CA ASN A 530 4.87 6.55 29.35
C ASN A 530 5.36 5.74 30.55
N GLN A 531 6.63 5.31 30.54
CA GLN A 531 7.25 4.63 31.68
C GLN A 531 7.33 5.55 32.91
N ALA A 532 7.70 6.82 32.72
CA ALA A 532 7.73 7.81 33.78
C ALA A 532 6.35 8.07 34.40
N ASP A 533 5.31 8.24 33.58
CA ASP A 533 3.92 8.38 34.05
C ASP A 533 3.48 7.15 34.85
N GLN A 534 3.79 5.94 34.36
CA GLN A 534 3.47 4.69 35.05
C GLN A 534 4.25 4.54 36.37
N ALA A 535 5.51 4.98 36.41
CA ALA A 535 6.34 4.97 37.60
C ALA A 535 5.79 5.93 38.67
N VAL A 536 5.42 7.16 38.26
CA VAL A 536 4.75 8.14 39.12
C VAL A 536 3.47 7.57 39.71
N TYR A 537 2.59 7.01 38.87
CA TYR A 537 1.33 6.41 39.33
C TYR A 537 1.56 5.28 40.34
N THR A 538 2.55 4.41 40.07
CA THR A 538 2.90 3.29 40.95
C THR A 538 3.45 3.79 42.30
N ALA A 539 4.27 4.84 42.28
CA ALA A 539 4.82 5.46 43.48
C ALA A 539 3.74 6.16 44.33
N GLU A 540 2.84 6.91 43.69
CA GLU A 540 1.70 7.54 44.36
C GLU A 540 0.78 6.50 45.01
N ARG A 541 0.51 5.40 44.30
CA ARG A 541 -0.28 4.29 44.82
C ARG A 541 0.42 3.61 45.99
N MET A 542 1.74 3.38 45.92
CA MET A 542 2.51 2.80 47.02
C MET A 542 2.41 3.64 48.29
N ILE A 543 2.54 4.97 48.18
CA ILE A 543 2.36 5.90 49.32
C ILE A 543 0.95 5.79 49.89
N LYS A 544 -0.07 5.73 49.01
CA LYS A 544 -1.48 5.64 49.42
C LYS A 544 -1.80 4.31 50.11
N ASP A 545 -1.32 3.19 49.58
CA ASP A 545 -1.58 1.84 50.09
C ASP A 545 -0.81 1.59 51.42
N ALA A 546 0.39 2.17 51.57
CA ALA A 546 1.16 2.08 52.81
C ALA A 546 0.60 2.98 53.93
N GLY A 547 -0.01 4.12 53.59
CA GLY A 547 -0.70 5.00 54.56
C GLY A 547 0.22 5.42 55.70
N ASP A 548 -0.20 5.13 56.94
CA ASP A 548 0.56 5.45 58.16
C ASP A 548 1.70 4.46 58.46
N LYS A 549 1.79 3.36 57.72
CA LYS A 549 2.86 2.35 57.89
C LYS A 549 4.18 2.78 57.25
N LEU A 550 4.17 3.79 56.38
CA LEU A 550 5.36 4.34 55.77
C LEU A 550 5.88 5.51 56.63
N PRO A 551 7.06 5.41 57.26
CA PRO A 551 7.63 6.49 58.04
C PRO A 551 7.82 7.76 57.22
N ALA A 552 7.65 8.94 57.84
CA ALA A 552 7.83 10.22 57.16
C ALA A 552 9.23 10.36 56.50
N ALA A 553 10.25 9.79 57.14
CA ALA A 553 11.63 9.76 56.64
C ALA A 553 11.79 9.00 55.30
N ASP A 554 10.91 8.04 55.02
CA ASP A 554 10.89 7.28 53.76
C ASP A 554 9.86 7.83 52.77
N ARG A 555 8.83 8.53 53.26
CA ARG A 555 7.77 9.15 52.45
C ARG A 555 8.21 10.41 51.72
N GLU A 556 8.86 11.34 52.42
CA GLU A 556 9.30 12.63 51.84
C GLU A 556 10.24 12.46 50.63
N PRO A 557 11.23 11.53 50.64
CA PRO A 557 12.07 11.29 49.46
C PRO A 557 11.29 10.79 48.24
N ILE A 558 10.24 9.96 48.43
CA ILE A 558 9.41 9.47 47.32
C ILE A 558 8.54 10.60 46.76
N GLU A 559 7.91 11.40 47.62
CA GLU A 559 7.09 12.54 47.19
C GLU A 559 7.93 13.59 46.44
N SER A 560 9.16 13.84 46.89
CA SER A 560 10.11 14.70 46.17
C SER A 560 10.50 14.11 44.81
N ALA A 561 10.84 12.82 44.74
CA ALA A 561 11.22 12.17 43.49
C ALA A 561 10.05 12.11 42.48
N ILE A 562 8.80 11.93 42.96
CA ILE A 562 7.59 12.05 42.13
C ILE A 562 7.48 13.46 41.54
N ALA A 563 7.68 14.51 42.35
CA ALA A 563 7.62 15.88 41.87
C ALA A 563 8.71 16.18 40.82
N ASP A 564 9.91 15.63 41.00
CA ASP A 564 11.01 15.76 40.04
C ASP A 564 10.70 15.07 38.71
N VAL A 565 10.12 13.85 38.74
CA VAL A 565 9.69 13.15 37.52
C VAL A 565 8.56 13.92 36.82
N LYS A 566 7.55 14.40 37.55
CA LYS A 566 6.47 15.24 36.98
C LYS A 566 7.00 16.51 36.33
N LYS A 567 7.96 17.16 36.96
CA LYS A 567 8.62 18.35 36.41
C LYS A 567 9.45 18.02 35.16
N ALA A 568 10.14 16.87 35.16
CA ALA A 568 10.90 16.42 33.99
C ALA A 568 9.97 16.07 32.81
N LEU A 569 8.79 15.52 33.08
CA LEU A 569 7.75 15.22 32.07
C LEU A 569 7.24 16.48 31.34
N GLU A 570 7.25 17.64 31.99
CA GLU A 570 6.89 18.93 31.39
C GLU A 570 7.96 19.48 30.43
N SER A 571 9.16 18.89 30.42
CA SER A 571 10.29 19.27 29.56
C SER A 571 10.52 18.26 28.43
N ASP A 572 11.27 18.66 27.38
CA ASP A 572 11.72 17.81 26.28
C ASP A 572 13.10 17.16 26.52
N ASP A 573 13.56 17.11 27.76
CA ASP A 573 14.87 16.54 28.11
C ASP A 573 14.74 15.07 28.56
N SER A 574 14.91 14.14 27.62
CA SER A 574 14.85 12.70 27.89
C SER A 574 15.96 12.21 28.83
N ALA A 575 17.11 12.87 28.86
CA ALA A 575 18.20 12.50 29.78
C ALA A 575 17.84 12.87 31.21
N ALA A 576 17.30 14.08 31.42
CA ALA A 576 16.80 14.51 32.72
C ALA A 576 15.64 13.63 33.21
N LEU A 577 14.73 13.24 32.31
CA LEU A 577 13.62 12.35 32.63
C LEU A 577 14.11 10.96 33.07
N THR A 578 15.07 10.38 32.33
CA THR A 578 15.68 9.09 32.68
C THR A 578 16.35 9.14 34.05
N GLN A 579 17.12 10.20 34.32
CA GLN A 579 17.78 10.38 35.61
C GLN A 579 16.77 10.53 36.76
N ALA A 580 15.67 11.27 36.55
CA ALA A 580 14.62 11.42 37.55
C ALA A 580 13.90 10.07 37.83
N MET A 581 13.64 9.26 36.80
CA MET A 581 13.09 7.91 36.96
C MET A 581 14.01 6.98 37.74
N GLU A 582 15.32 7.01 37.47
CA GLU A 582 16.30 6.23 38.23
C GLU A 582 16.31 6.62 39.72
N GLN A 583 16.22 7.92 40.02
CA GLN A 583 16.11 8.41 41.39
C GLN A 583 14.82 7.92 42.06
N LEU A 584 13.67 8.04 41.39
CA LEU A 584 12.38 7.55 41.89
C LEU A 584 12.44 6.05 42.20
N THR A 585 12.99 5.26 41.28
CA THR A 585 13.14 3.81 41.44
C THR A 585 14.05 3.47 42.63
N SER A 586 15.16 4.20 42.80
CA SER A 586 16.10 4.03 43.90
C SER A 586 15.46 4.31 45.27
N VAL A 587 14.69 5.41 45.40
CA VAL A 587 14.01 5.73 46.67
C VAL A 587 12.86 4.77 46.96
N GLN A 588 12.12 4.31 45.93
CA GLN A 588 11.09 3.27 46.09
C GLN A 588 11.69 1.95 46.59
N HIS A 589 12.83 1.51 46.04
CA HIS A 589 13.50 0.30 46.50
C HIS A 589 13.93 0.40 47.96
N LYS A 590 14.53 1.53 48.37
CA LYS A 590 14.93 1.74 49.77
C LYS A 590 13.75 1.69 50.73
N ALA A 591 12.65 2.34 50.37
CA ALA A 591 11.43 2.33 51.18
C ALA A 591 10.78 0.93 51.24
N ALA A 592 10.78 0.19 50.13
CA ALA A 592 10.32 -1.18 50.10
C ALA A 592 11.18 -2.10 50.99
N GLU A 593 12.51 -1.98 50.92
CA GLU A 593 13.43 -2.72 51.80
C GLU A 593 13.20 -2.41 53.28
N ALA A 594 12.96 -1.14 53.63
CA ALA A 594 12.63 -0.74 54.99
C ALA A 594 11.32 -1.37 55.48
N MET A 595 10.27 -1.33 54.65
CA MET A 595 8.98 -1.97 54.98
C MET A 595 9.10 -3.49 55.11
N TYR A 596 9.86 -4.16 54.23
CA TYR A 596 10.09 -5.61 54.33
C TYR A 596 10.89 -5.99 55.58
N LYS A 597 11.92 -5.21 55.94
CA LYS A 597 12.67 -5.40 57.19
C LYS A 597 11.77 -5.25 58.42
N GLN A 598 10.91 -4.24 58.41
CA GLN A 598 9.94 -4.00 59.49
C GLN A 598 8.86 -5.09 59.60
N ALA A 599 8.46 -5.68 58.47
CA ALA A 599 7.57 -6.84 58.42
C ALA A 599 8.25 -8.15 58.89
N SER A 600 9.55 -8.31 58.65
CA SER A 600 10.35 -9.46 59.12
C SER A 600 10.83 -9.36 60.58
N GLU A 601 10.84 -8.16 61.16
CA GLU A 601 11.21 -7.90 62.56
C GLU A 601 9.99 -7.84 63.50
N THR A 602 8.78 -8.06 63.00
CA THR A 602 7.61 -8.28 63.88
C THR A 602 7.64 -9.74 64.35
N PRO A 603 7.89 -10.04 65.63
CA PRO A 603 7.75 -11.39 66.14
C PRO A 603 6.27 -11.76 66.08
N SER A 604 5.96 -12.84 65.37
CA SER A 604 4.77 -13.61 65.68
C SER A 604 4.91 -14.12 67.13
N GLU A 605 4.33 -13.38 68.08
CA GLU A 605 4.16 -13.88 69.44
C GLU A 605 2.97 -14.84 69.52
N PRO A 606 3.04 -15.82 70.45
CA PRO A 606 2.26 -17.04 70.43
C PRO A 606 0.94 -16.89 71.18
N GLU A 607 -0.18 -17.27 70.55
CA GLU A 607 -1.39 -17.62 71.29
C GLU A 607 -1.18 -18.99 71.96
N GLY A 608 -0.90 -18.97 73.26
CA GLY A 608 -0.79 -20.15 74.10
C GLY A 608 -1.72 -20.12 75.32
N GLY A 609 -2.77 -20.95 75.28
CA GLY A 609 -3.39 -21.60 76.44
C GLY A 609 -4.88 -21.30 76.65
N ALA A 610 -5.77 -22.24 76.96
CA ALA A 610 -5.71 -23.70 77.08
C ALA A 610 -7.15 -24.24 77.21
N GLY A 611 -7.40 -25.45 76.71
CA GLY A 611 -8.61 -26.23 76.94
C GLY A 611 -8.40 -27.68 76.52
N ALA A 612 -7.93 -28.49 77.46
CA ALA A 612 -7.51 -29.88 77.28
C ALA A 612 -8.67 -30.88 77.08
N THR A 613 -8.40 -31.95 76.32
CA THR A 613 -8.64 -33.41 76.54
C THR A 613 -8.66 -34.10 75.16
N GLY A 614 -7.97 -35.19 74.84
CA GLY A 614 -7.03 -36.07 75.53
C GLY A 614 -6.57 -37.17 74.56
N SER A 615 -5.26 -37.45 74.57
CA SER A 615 -4.54 -38.71 74.31
C SER A 615 -5.01 -39.73 73.25
N GLY A 616 -4.08 -40.10 72.36
CA GLY A 616 -4.06 -41.43 71.71
C GLY A 616 -3.16 -41.51 70.48
N ASP A 617 -1.87 -41.69 70.70
CA ASP A 617 -0.79 -41.79 69.71
C ASP A 617 -0.73 -43.16 68.99
N ALA A 618 0.06 -43.20 67.90
CA ALA A 618 0.72 -44.33 67.26
C ALA A 618 0.26 -44.77 65.85
N ALA A 619 1.30 -44.96 65.03
CA ALA A 619 1.36 -45.04 63.59
C ALA A 619 1.41 -46.46 63.00
N SER A 620 1.40 -46.50 61.65
CA SER A 620 1.69 -47.61 60.72
C SER A 620 0.56 -48.65 60.56
N THR A 621 0.23 -49.23 59.40
CA THR A 621 0.99 -49.58 58.18
C THR A 621 0.02 -49.93 57.00
N GLU A 622 0.47 -49.71 55.76
CA GLU A 622 0.27 -50.47 54.48
C GLU A 622 -1.10 -50.85 53.86
N ALA A 623 -1.28 -50.49 52.56
CA ALA A 623 -1.54 -51.35 51.37
C ALA A 623 -2.06 -50.47 50.19
N ALA A 624 -1.33 -50.28 49.06
CA ALA A 624 -1.36 -51.05 47.78
C ALA A 624 -2.69 -50.86 47.00
N GLU A 625 -2.82 -50.56 45.69
CA GLU A 625 -2.04 -50.68 44.43
C GLU A 625 -2.48 -49.55 43.45
N GLY A 626 -1.64 -49.00 42.56
CA GLY A 626 -1.52 -49.36 41.12
C GLY A 626 -2.67 -48.74 40.27
N GLU A 627 -2.48 -47.90 39.25
CA GLU A 627 -1.75 -48.16 38.00
C GLU A 627 -1.57 -46.84 37.20
N VAL A 628 -0.38 -46.66 36.60
CA VAL A 628 0.01 -45.56 35.70
C VAL A 628 0.27 -46.19 34.33
N ILE A 629 -0.21 -45.61 33.23
CA ILE A 629 0.25 -45.95 31.88
C ILE A 629 0.50 -44.66 31.11
N ASP A 630 1.79 -44.39 30.87
CA ASP A 630 2.31 -43.48 29.85
C ASP A 630 3.38 -44.27 29.07
N ALA A 631 3.23 -44.33 27.74
CA ALA A 631 4.21 -44.59 26.66
C ALA A 631 3.40 -45.00 25.40
N GLU A 632 3.72 -44.61 24.17
CA GLU A 632 5.05 -44.77 23.57
C GLU A 632 5.19 -43.96 22.26
N VAL A 633 6.44 -43.57 22.01
CA VAL A 633 7.02 -43.01 20.78
C VAL A 633 7.16 -44.09 19.71
N VAL A 634 7.00 -43.76 18.43
CA VAL A 634 7.48 -44.59 17.31
C VAL A 634 8.34 -43.73 16.38
N GLU A 635 9.65 -43.93 16.47
CA GLU A 635 10.58 -43.77 15.33
C GLU A 635 10.66 -45.13 14.64
N ASP A 636 10.53 -45.15 13.31
CA ASP A 636 10.90 -46.31 12.50
C ASP A 636 11.84 -45.87 11.38
N ASN A 637 13.05 -46.46 11.41
CA ASN A 637 14.05 -46.42 10.35
C ASN A 637 14.19 -47.85 9.81
N LYS A 638 13.87 -48.03 8.52
CA LYS A 638 14.43 -49.07 7.66
C LYS A 638 14.43 -48.64 6.21
#